data_AF-A0A3D9XHR4-F1
#
_entry.id   AF-A0A3D9XHR4-F1
#
_cell.length_a   1.000
_cell.length_b   1.000
_cell.length_c   1.000
_cell.angle_alpha   90.00
_cell.angle_beta   90.00
_cell.angle_gamma   90.00
#
_symmetry.space_group_name_H-M   'P 1'
#
loop_
_entity.id
_entity.type
_entity.pdbx_description
1 polymer ?
#
loop_
_entity_poly.entity_id
_entity_poly.type
_entity_poly.pdbx_seq_one_letter_code
_entity_poly.pdbx_strand_id
1 'polypeptide(L)'
;MPFIDDVNRLLRDHEGYTGDGQGGVGPLPVGDRSTARRAIWKRDLRDLFITLAQTTGDPSALQDILDELDDKADLANSGAFFTSRAAMVSTGQSALPGSKGLAFHPDGDYLVVRGFNATSDDPLFETAPRWGVLMRVPNEALLDAKADFSALRHLGPVPLTSIGGTGDAITATIAPQLGFTTLVMGQVIVFTAAATNTGPATITINDITYNILPGSGAAATLPADTIVSGRHYQYRVSVVGGAETPGSLRPVTTAMGDIPGLIALLDGLDEALDQKADTAALQGKLDRIPHVVIGAGDAALSVDDDDGNRAFEVGLSGVTRAGVMQIGEALMRPVDAPGWVLPITDAEGNIAGGWRDDGSFAAIGFDPGGDGPPQTVQFAFAEPHRDPSQNLLLTWVSDSADAVALEYRVDGAGAWTQVASHRRRPWPEIDGLHLHTALMDGLAPDTVYELRWPGATFTDRVRTSRRAAVRVCVASDYQRTTYDSGSLLAEFGGIFAAQECDLLIFNGDFVNDDGLWTQAMGERWLGFMAGLSRDWRRDGALVPVAATLGNHEGRNAAGTGNALMGGDGTPGMMVDIFSLGFDPEGRDYVNRSAWAISIGREVGFVSIETHHTVPLASQADWLAARLAEMAPRVRHLNVVGHSPALYGYWSAWETSDGQARTLKSTIWPIMEDYAGLMRGYWCGHEHRISMTARLRMDWDAGLPATTNDLRWITDPTGGIRQLGSGMIGGTTNALTPGLYDQVSGVDGSPKFLAIAGHDGTVFDAHGAVDTSGATDLFNMWIADFSAQEFSARCIGRGSHQFIIIEETL
;
A
#
# COMPACT_ATOMS: atom_id res chain seq x y z
N MET A 1 -14.44 51.28 16.10
CA MET A 1 -14.14 50.63 14.82
C MET A 1 -13.19 49.47 15.09
N PRO A 2 -13.67 48.24 15.38
CA PRO A 2 -12.80 47.06 15.51
C PRO A 2 -12.92 46.10 14.32
N PHE A 3 -14.15 45.86 13.87
CA PHE A 3 -14.48 44.84 12.86
C PHE A 3 -13.72 44.97 11.53
N ILE A 4 -13.59 46.18 10.98
CA ILE A 4 -12.86 46.41 9.72
C ILE A 4 -11.38 46.05 9.87
N ASP A 5 -10.78 46.28 11.05
CA ASP A 5 -9.38 45.96 11.31
C ASP A 5 -9.18 44.44 11.46
N ASP A 6 -10.16 43.72 12.00
CA ASP A 6 -10.17 42.25 12.02
C ASP A 6 -10.33 41.62 10.63
N VAL A 7 -11.24 42.15 9.78
CA VAL A 7 -11.34 41.76 8.37
C VAL A 7 -10.00 41.98 7.66
N ASN A 8 -9.44 43.18 7.78
CA ASN A 8 -8.18 43.55 7.12
C ASN A 8 -7.00 42.70 7.63
N ARG A 9 -6.96 42.36 8.93
CA ARG A 9 -5.95 41.45 9.49
C ARG A 9 -6.06 40.05 8.89
N LEU A 10 -7.26 39.46 8.84
CA LEU A 10 -7.45 38.11 8.30
C LEU A 10 -7.13 38.04 6.81
N LEU A 11 -7.55 39.04 6.02
CA LEU A 11 -7.20 39.12 4.60
C LEU A 11 -5.70 39.33 4.39
N ARG A 12 -5.05 40.21 5.16
CA ARG A 12 -3.60 40.44 5.10
C ARG A 12 -2.79 39.18 5.41
N ASP A 13 -3.16 38.47 6.46
CA ASP A 13 -2.46 37.26 6.90
C ASP A 13 -2.72 36.08 5.93
N HIS A 14 -3.82 36.12 5.18
CA HIS A 14 -4.14 35.18 4.11
C HIS A 14 -3.43 35.49 2.79
N GLU A 15 -3.51 36.72 2.28
CA GLU A 15 -3.08 37.10 0.92
C GLU A 15 -1.58 37.44 0.79
N GLY A 16 -0.78 37.29 1.86
CA GLY A 16 0.68 37.16 1.74
C GLY A 16 1.40 38.37 1.12
N TYR A 17 1.12 39.59 1.59
CA TYR A 17 1.60 40.82 0.97
C TYR A 17 3.13 41.03 0.95
N THR A 18 3.71 41.19 -0.24
CA THR A 18 5.09 41.65 -0.45
C THR A 18 5.20 43.18 -0.37
N GLY A 19 5.02 43.75 0.83
CA GLY A 19 5.30 45.16 1.10
C GLY A 19 6.81 45.45 1.20
N ASP A 20 7.21 46.71 0.95
CA ASP A 20 8.59 47.21 1.02
C ASP A 20 9.18 47.32 2.45
N GLY A 21 8.52 46.71 3.44
CA GLY A 21 8.86 46.80 4.86
C GLY A 21 8.30 48.03 5.58
N GLN A 22 7.69 49.00 4.89
CA GLN A 22 7.15 50.22 5.53
C GLN A 22 5.69 50.03 5.95
N GLY A 23 5.50 49.39 7.11
CA GLY A 23 4.17 49.09 7.66
C GLY A 23 3.29 50.33 7.83
N GLY A 24 2.17 50.36 7.10
CA GLY A 24 0.98 51.16 7.46
C GLY A 24 0.78 52.52 6.76
N VAL A 25 1.54 52.87 5.72
CA VAL A 25 1.37 54.16 5.01
C VAL A 25 1.17 53.97 3.50
N GLY A 26 -0.08 53.88 3.07
CA GLY A 26 -0.45 53.89 1.64
C GLY A 26 -1.76 53.16 1.35
N PRO A 27 -2.29 53.25 0.11
CA PRO A 27 -3.30 52.32 -0.38
C PRO A 27 -2.75 50.88 -0.33
N LEU A 28 -3.61 49.90 -0.03
CA LEU A 28 -3.22 48.49 -0.01
C LEU A 28 -2.65 48.09 -1.39
N PRO A 29 -1.49 47.40 -1.45
CA PRO A 29 -0.96 46.86 -2.70
C PRO A 29 -1.93 45.86 -3.35
N VAL A 30 -1.73 45.55 -4.63
CA VAL A 30 -2.39 44.40 -5.25
C VAL A 30 -1.68 43.14 -4.76
N GLY A 31 -2.41 42.25 -4.07
CA GLY A 31 -1.84 41.03 -3.48
C GLY A 31 -1.49 39.97 -4.53
N ASP A 32 -0.40 39.25 -4.28
CA ASP A 32 -0.01 38.05 -5.04
C ASP A 32 -0.45 36.81 -4.25
N ARG A 33 -1.30 35.97 -4.86
CA ARG A 33 -1.81 34.76 -4.20
C ARG A 33 -0.76 33.66 -4.01
N SER A 34 0.38 33.73 -4.70
CA SER A 34 1.45 32.72 -4.59
C SER A 34 2.24 32.79 -3.28
N THR A 35 2.13 33.88 -2.51
CA THR A 35 2.86 34.12 -1.25
C THR A 35 2.00 33.97 0.01
N ALA A 36 0.77 33.45 -0.12
CA ALA A 36 -0.16 33.19 0.97
C ALA A 36 0.44 32.26 2.04
N ARG A 37 0.52 32.71 3.31
CA ARG A 37 1.17 31.94 4.40
C ARG A 37 0.22 31.29 5.40
N ARG A 38 -1.09 31.57 5.33
CA ARG A 38 -2.09 31.01 6.24
C ARG A 38 -3.44 30.86 5.53
N ALA A 39 -3.98 29.64 5.48
CA ALA A 39 -5.37 29.42 5.08
C ALA A 39 -6.34 30.11 6.05
N ILE A 40 -7.53 30.51 5.60
CA ILE A 40 -8.58 31.05 6.50
C ILE A 40 -9.30 29.87 7.17
N TRP A 41 -9.24 29.79 8.51
CA TRP A 41 -9.85 28.68 9.24
C TRP A 41 -11.33 29.00 9.54
N LYS A 42 -12.18 27.96 9.65
CA LYS A 42 -13.59 28.13 10.07
C LYS A 42 -13.74 28.90 11.40
N ARG A 43 -12.75 28.77 12.29
CA ARG A 43 -12.66 29.54 13.54
C ARG A 43 -12.49 31.04 13.30
N ASP A 44 -11.59 31.44 12.42
CA ASP A 44 -11.31 32.85 12.13
C ASP A 44 -12.57 33.54 11.57
N LEU A 45 -13.31 32.87 10.69
CA LEU A 45 -14.60 33.34 10.18
C LEU A 45 -15.69 33.40 11.27
N ARG A 46 -15.73 32.43 12.18
CA ARG A 46 -16.69 32.42 13.30
C ARG A 46 -16.45 33.60 14.25
N ASP A 47 -15.21 33.84 14.66
CA ASP A 47 -14.84 34.95 15.54
C ASP A 47 -15.13 36.32 14.87
N LEU A 48 -14.92 36.40 13.55
CA LEU A 48 -15.30 37.55 12.73
C LEU A 48 -16.83 37.79 12.70
N PHE A 49 -17.64 36.76 12.45
CA PHE A 49 -19.11 36.89 12.40
C PHE A 49 -19.73 37.20 13.78
N ILE A 50 -19.18 36.65 14.87
CA ILE A 50 -19.58 37.02 16.24
C ILE A 50 -19.31 38.51 16.49
N THR A 51 -18.13 39.00 16.11
CA THR A 51 -17.78 40.42 16.22
C THR A 51 -18.70 41.31 15.37
N LEU A 52 -19.06 40.86 14.16
CA LEU A 52 -20.03 41.56 13.31
C LEU A 52 -21.40 41.69 13.98
N ALA A 53 -21.99 40.57 14.40
CA ALA A 53 -23.31 40.52 15.02
C ALA A 53 -23.41 41.41 16.27
N GLN A 54 -22.38 41.34 17.13
CA GLN A 54 -22.25 42.20 18.30
C GLN A 54 -22.12 43.69 17.93
N THR A 55 -21.43 44.02 16.84
CA THR A 55 -21.22 45.41 16.41
C THR A 55 -22.45 45.98 15.67
N THR A 56 -23.24 45.15 14.99
CA THR A 56 -24.48 45.57 14.31
C THR A 56 -25.67 45.77 15.25
N GLY A 57 -25.49 45.48 16.55
CA GLY A 57 -26.51 45.76 17.58
C GLY A 57 -27.68 44.78 17.59
N ASP A 58 -27.47 43.56 17.09
CA ASP A 58 -28.44 42.46 17.19
C ASP A 58 -28.00 41.48 18.30
N PRO A 59 -28.48 41.66 19.55
CA PRO A 59 -28.17 40.73 20.63
C PRO A 59 -28.90 39.38 20.48
N SER A 60 -29.94 39.26 19.65
CA SER A 60 -30.57 37.97 19.36
C SER A 60 -29.67 37.09 18.51
N ALA A 61 -28.91 37.64 17.56
CA ALA A 61 -28.00 36.85 16.73
C ALA A 61 -26.92 36.08 17.53
N LEU A 62 -26.52 36.56 18.72
CA LEU A 62 -25.66 35.79 19.63
C LEU A 62 -26.41 34.63 20.29
N GLN A 63 -27.69 34.85 20.65
CA GLN A 63 -28.55 33.79 21.18
C GLN A 63 -28.86 32.75 20.11
N ASP A 64 -29.18 33.16 18.88
CA ASP A 64 -29.40 32.24 17.75
C ASP A 64 -28.17 31.37 17.47
N ILE A 65 -26.95 31.94 17.56
CA ILE A 65 -25.70 31.18 17.43
C ILE A 65 -25.48 30.22 18.61
N LEU A 66 -25.86 30.60 19.83
CA LEU A 66 -25.78 29.71 21.01
C LEU A 66 -26.82 28.59 20.94
N ASP A 67 -28.05 28.90 20.54
CA ASP A 67 -29.12 27.94 20.34
C ASP A 67 -28.74 26.96 19.20
N GLU A 68 -28.18 27.45 18.08
CA GLU A 68 -27.66 26.60 17.00
C GLU A 68 -26.41 25.79 17.41
N LEU A 69 -25.69 26.18 18.47
CA LEU A 69 -24.57 25.43 19.04
C LEU A 69 -25.00 24.39 20.07
N ASP A 70 -26.02 24.68 20.88
CA ASP A 70 -26.64 23.73 21.79
C ASP A 70 -27.45 22.67 21.01
N ASP A 71 -28.06 23.04 19.87
CA ASP A 71 -28.65 22.10 18.90
C ASP A 71 -27.59 21.29 18.12
N LYS A 72 -26.37 21.83 17.92
CA LYS A 72 -25.23 21.13 17.28
C LYS A 72 -24.30 20.43 18.26
N ALA A 73 -24.55 20.50 19.56
CA ALA A 73 -24.00 19.55 20.51
C ALA A 73 -24.72 18.22 20.26
N ASP A 74 -24.13 17.40 19.37
CA ASP A 74 -24.75 16.26 18.69
C ASP A 74 -25.16 15.12 19.66
N LEU A 75 -26.19 15.41 20.44
CA LEU A 75 -26.89 14.50 21.35
C LEU A 75 -27.80 13.55 20.57
N ALA A 76 -27.98 13.78 19.27
CA ALA A 76 -28.54 12.81 18.35
C ALA A 76 -27.64 11.57 18.33
N ASN A 77 -28.19 10.43 18.76
CA ASN A 77 -27.52 9.13 18.79
C ASN A 77 -26.34 8.98 19.80
N SER A 78 -26.10 9.97 20.68
CA SER A 78 -24.95 9.92 21.61
C SER A 78 -25.04 8.82 22.68
N GLY A 79 -26.23 8.26 22.90
CA GLY A 79 -26.52 7.38 24.03
C GLY A 79 -26.54 8.11 25.37
N ALA A 80 -27.04 7.44 26.41
CA ALA A 80 -26.98 7.93 27.79
C ALA A 80 -26.68 6.80 28.77
N PHE A 81 -25.63 6.95 29.58
CA PHE A 81 -25.19 5.95 30.56
C PHE A 81 -25.54 6.39 31.99
N PHE A 82 -26.17 5.49 32.74
CA PHE A 82 -26.58 5.72 34.13
C PHE A 82 -26.00 4.63 35.03
N THR A 83 -25.67 4.99 36.27
CA THR A 83 -25.09 4.07 37.26
C THR A 83 -26.11 3.08 37.84
N SER A 84 -27.42 3.29 37.61
CA SER A 84 -28.50 2.38 38.00
C SER A 84 -29.83 2.79 37.34
N ARG A 85 -30.82 1.89 37.37
CA ARG A 85 -32.22 2.19 37.01
C ARG A 85 -32.77 3.39 37.79
N ALA A 86 -32.46 3.48 39.09
CA ALA A 86 -32.91 4.56 39.96
C ALA A 86 -32.30 5.92 39.57
N ALA A 87 -31.01 5.95 39.22
CA ALA A 87 -30.37 7.16 38.70
C ALA A 87 -31.07 7.64 37.41
N MET A 88 -31.35 6.73 36.48
CA MET A 88 -32.05 7.04 35.22
C MET A 88 -33.47 7.57 35.44
N VAL A 89 -34.23 7.00 36.40
CA VAL A 89 -35.54 7.54 36.82
C VAL A 89 -35.39 8.96 37.39
N SER A 90 -34.37 9.18 38.24
CA SER A 90 -34.16 10.48 38.91
C SER A 90 -33.78 11.63 37.98
N THR A 91 -33.19 11.32 36.82
CA THR A 91 -32.94 12.29 35.74
C THR A 91 -34.24 12.87 35.17
N GLY A 92 -35.35 12.12 35.24
CA GLY A 92 -36.67 12.60 34.85
C GLY A 92 -36.95 12.47 33.35
N GLN A 93 -38.25 12.37 33.03
CA GLN A 93 -38.74 12.07 31.68
C GLN A 93 -38.39 13.14 30.63
N SER A 94 -38.37 14.42 31.02
CA SER A 94 -38.05 15.55 30.13
C SER A 94 -36.56 15.63 29.74
N ALA A 95 -35.66 15.11 30.58
CA ALA A 95 -34.21 15.08 30.31
C ALA A 95 -33.76 13.84 29.50
N LEU A 96 -34.71 12.98 29.13
CA LEU A 96 -34.52 11.81 28.27
C LEU A 96 -35.31 11.97 26.95
N PRO A 97 -34.95 12.94 26.09
CA PRO A 97 -35.54 13.10 24.77
C PRO A 97 -35.13 11.96 23.83
N GLY A 98 -35.98 11.69 22.83
CA GLY A 98 -35.75 10.62 21.86
C GLY A 98 -34.50 10.79 21.00
N SER A 99 -33.97 12.01 20.89
CA SER A 99 -32.69 12.28 20.21
C SER A 99 -31.53 11.48 20.80
N LYS A 100 -31.52 11.18 22.11
CA LYS A 100 -30.46 10.38 22.74
C LYS A 100 -30.37 8.94 22.21
N GLY A 101 -31.39 8.45 21.50
CA GLY A 101 -31.43 7.14 20.85
C GLY A 101 -31.61 5.98 21.83
N LEU A 102 -30.54 5.66 22.57
CA LEU A 102 -30.48 4.54 23.51
C LEU A 102 -30.04 5.01 24.90
N ALA A 103 -30.43 4.26 25.92
CA ALA A 103 -29.97 4.48 27.29
C ALA A 103 -29.58 3.17 27.97
N PHE A 104 -28.53 3.23 28.80
CA PHE A 104 -27.84 2.09 29.37
C PHE A 104 -27.76 2.22 30.89
N HIS A 105 -28.05 1.15 31.62
CA HIS A 105 -27.72 1.06 33.05
C HIS A 105 -27.48 -0.39 33.48
N PRO A 106 -26.68 -0.65 34.52
CA PRO A 106 -26.64 -1.97 35.15
C PRO A 106 -27.94 -2.25 35.92
N ASP A 107 -28.39 -3.50 35.92
CA ASP A 107 -29.53 -4.00 36.69
C ASP A 107 -29.29 -5.46 37.08
N GLY A 108 -28.88 -5.68 38.32
CA GLY A 108 -28.37 -6.98 38.77
C GLY A 108 -27.23 -7.49 37.87
N ASP A 109 -27.37 -8.72 37.38
CA ASP A 109 -26.38 -9.41 36.55
C ASP A 109 -26.44 -9.02 35.06
N TYR A 110 -27.07 -7.90 34.71
CA TYR A 110 -27.23 -7.45 33.32
C TYR A 110 -26.84 -5.98 33.11
N LEU A 111 -26.31 -5.69 31.92
CA LEU A 111 -26.38 -4.37 31.32
C LEU A 111 -27.69 -4.25 30.53
N VAL A 112 -28.55 -3.32 30.95
CA VAL A 112 -29.88 -3.11 30.36
C VAL A 112 -29.83 -1.97 29.35
N VAL A 113 -30.27 -2.25 28.13
CA VAL A 113 -30.41 -1.28 27.04
C VAL A 113 -31.89 -0.92 26.89
N ARG A 114 -32.19 0.38 26.90
CA ARG A 114 -33.54 0.95 26.79
C ARG A 114 -33.68 1.83 25.57
N GLY A 115 -34.89 1.84 24.99
CA GLY A 115 -35.22 2.61 23.79
C GLY A 115 -36.36 3.59 24.03
N PHE A 116 -36.29 4.75 23.38
CA PHE A 116 -37.37 5.72 23.37
C PHE A 116 -38.64 5.13 22.74
N ASN A 117 -39.79 5.37 23.39
CA ASN A 117 -41.09 4.80 23.06
C ASN A 117 -41.20 3.25 23.09
N ALA A 118 -40.20 2.52 23.60
CA ALA A 118 -40.38 1.11 23.91
C ALA A 118 -41.42 0.94 25.03
N THR A 119 -42.46 0.13 24.81
CA THR A 119 -43.62 0.01 25.72
C THR A 119 -43.86 -1.40 26.27
N SER A 120 -43.14 -2.41 25.78
CA SER A 120 -43.45 -3.83 25.97
C SER A 120 -42.86 -4.48 27.23
N ASP A 121 -41.74 -3.98 27.76
CA ASP A 121 -41.01 -4.57 28.88
C ASP A 121 -40.44 -3.47 29.79
N ASP A 122 -40.69 -3.60 31.11
CA ASP A 122 -40.29 -2.69 32.20
C ASP A 122 -40.16 -1.21 31.79
N PRO A 123 -41.25 -0.49 31.44
CA PRO A 123 -41.15 0.91 31.06
C PRO A 123 -40.69 1.77 32.25
N LEU A 124 -39.65 2.58 32.03
CA LEU A 124 -39.09 3.45 33.09
C LEU A 124 -40.08 4.51 33.61
N PHE A 125 -41.06 4.89 32.78
CA PHE A 125 -42.11 5.87 33.08
C PHE A 125 -43.48 5.33 32.68
N GLU A 126 -44.52 5.64 33.45
CA GLU A 126 -45.90 5.20 33.18
C GLU A 126 -46.51 5.93 31.97
N THR A 127 -46.20 7.21 31.81
CA THR A 127 -46.65 8.10 30.73
C THR A 127 -45.69 8.09 29.54
N ALA A 128 -46.15 8.54 28.38
CA ALA A 128 -45.29 8.73 27.21
C ALA A 128 -44.44 10.02 27.35
N PRO A 129 -43.19 10.05 26.83
CA PRO A 129 -42.48 8.97 26.15
C PRO A 129 -41.96 7.89 27.12
N ARG A 130 -42.28 6.63 26.85
CA ARG A 130 -41.85 5.49 27.67
C ARG A 130 -40.43 5.06 27.29
N TRP A 131 -39.67 4.55 28.27
CA TRP A 131 -38.32 4.02 28.08
C TRP A 131 -38.26 2.56 28.54
N GLY A 132 -38.90 1.67 27.78
CA GLY A 132 -38.86 0.22 27.99
C GLY A 132 -37.53 -0.41 27.63
N VAL A 133 -37.33 -1.64 28.10
CA VAL A 133 -36.15 -2.45 27.81
C VAL A 133 -36.22 -2.99 26.37
N LEU A 134 -35.13 -2.81 25.62
CA LEU A 134 -34.90 -3.43 24.32
C LEU A 134 -34.09 -4.72 24.45
N MET A 135 -33.09 -4.71 25.33
CA MET A 135 -32.16 -5.83 25.52
C MET A 135 -31.63 -5.85 26.96
N ARG A 136 -31.36 -7.05 27.49
CA ARG A 136 -30.55 -7.26 28.68
C ARG A 136 -29.35 -8.12 28.29
N VAL A 137 -28.14 -7.60 28.42
CA VAL A 137 -26.90 -8.31 28.12
C VAL A 137 -26.35 -8.87 29.44
N PRO A 138 -26.19 -10.19 29.61
CA PRO A 138 -25.62 -10.76 30.83
C PRO A 138 -24.19 -10.24 31.06
N ASN A 139 -23.87 -9.85 32.30
CA ASN A 139 -22.54 -9.43 32.69
C ASN A 139 -21.52 -10.56 32.50
N GLU A 140 -21.92 -11.82 32.66
CA GLU A 140 -21.08 -12.99 32.37
C GLU A 140 -20.72 -13.09 30.88
N ALA A 141 -21.64 -12.81 29.95
CA ALA A 141 -21.32 -12.80 28.51
C ALA A 141 -20.32 -11.68 28.13
N LEU A 142 -20.36 -10.55 28.84
CA LEU A 142 -19.36 -9.47 28.73
C LEU A 142 -18.02 -9.82 29.40
N LEU A 143 -17.98 -10.82 30.29
CA LEU A 143 -16.78 -11.33 30.93
C LEU A 143 -16.16 -12.50 30.13
N ASP A 144 -16.96 -13.33 29.47
CA ASP A 144 -16.49 -14.35 28.52
C ASP A 144 -15.91 -13.69 27.26
N ALA A 145 -16.51 -12.60 26.76
CA ALA A 145 -15.88 -11.74 25.75
C ALA A 145 -14.57 -11.07 26.25
N LYS A 146 -14.34 -11.01 27.56
CA LYS A 146 -13.04 -10.64 28.16
C LYS A 146 -12.11 -11.82 28.41
N ALA A 147 -12.54 -13.08 28.28
CA ALA A 147 -11.61 -14.21 28.25
C ALA A 147 -10.71 -14.12 27.00
N ASP A 148 -11.22 -13.55 25.90
CA ASP A 148 -10.45 -13.23 24.68
C ASP A 148 -9.43 -12.08 24.86
N PHE A 149 -9.44 -11.33 25.97
CA PHE A 149 -8.29 -10.47 26.33
C PHE A 149 -7.02 -11.29 26.61
N SER A 150 -7.11 -12.62 26.70
CA SER A 150 -5.93 -13.49 26.65
C SER A 150 -5.13 -13.34 25.34
N ALA A 151 -5.79 -13.11 24.19
CA ALA A 151 -5.12 -12.82 22.93
C ALA A 151 -4.38 -11.46 22.95
N LEU A 152 -4.95 -10.45 23.61
CA LEU A 152 -4.31 -9.13 23.81
C LEU A 152 -3.03 -9.20 24.66
N ARG A 153 -2.77 -10.29 25.41
CA ARG A 153 -1.53 -10.50 26.17
C ARG A 153 -0.28 -10.66 25.30
N HIS A 154 -0.47 -10.89 24.00
CA HIS A 154 0.64 -11.03 23.03
C HIS A 154 1.06 -9.71 22.37
N LEU A 155 0.33 -8.60 22.58
CA LEU A 155 0.48 -7.36 21.79
C LEU A 155 1.43 -6.30 22.39
N GLY A 156 2.23 -6.64 23.40
CA GLY A 156 3.23 -5.69 23.92
C GLY A 156 4.35 -6.33 24.75
N PRO A 157 5.51 -5.67 24.89
CA PRO A 157 6.58 -6.12 25.77
C PRO A 157 6.17 -5.97 27.24
N VAL A 158 6.47 -6.99 28.05
CA VAL A 158 6.27 -7.00 29.50
C VAL A 158 7.44 -6.29 30.19
N PRO A 159 7.22 -5.12 30.81
CA PRO A 159 8.23 -4.51 31.66
C PRO A 159 8.45 -5.37 32.92
N LEU A 160 9.71 -5.68 33.20
CA LEU A 160 10.10 -6.31 34.47
C LEU A 160 10.49 -5.26 35.51
N THR A 161 10.13 -5.52 36.76
CA THR A 161 10.44 -4.70 37.93
C THR A 161 11.39 -5.42 38.88
N SER A 162 11.90 -4.71 39.90
CA SER A 162 12.78 -5.28 40.93
C SER A 162 14.00 -6.04 40.40
N ILE A 163 14.55 -5.58 39.26
CA ILE A 163 15.65 -6.25 38.59
C ILE A 163 16.93 -6.15 39.44
N GLY A 164 17.55 -7.29 39.72
CA GLY A 164 18.74 -7.41 40.57
C GLY A 164 19.46 -8.73 40.34
N GLY A 165 20.26 -9.17 41.32
CA GLY A 165 21.10 -10.37 41.20
C GLY A 165 22.48 -10.08 40.60
N THR A 166 23.10 -11.09 39.99
CA THR A 166 24.35 -10.95 39.23
C THR A 166 24.04 -11.05 37.73
N GLY A 167 25.02 -10.78 36.84
CA GLY A 167 24.82 -10.98 35.41
C GLY A 167 24.57 -12.45 35.03
N ASP A 168 25.07 -13.39 35.84
CA ASP A 168 24.91 -14.84 35.65
C ASP A 168 23.58 -15.38 36.23
N ALA A 169 23.06 -14.72 37.28
CA ALA A 169 21.82 -15.07 37.97
C ALA A 169 21.01 -13.80 38.29
N ILE A 170 20.22 -13.37 37.32
CA ILE A 170 19.37 -12.18 37.39
C ILE A 170 18.08 -12.54 38.14
N THR A 171 17.56 -11.64 38.96
CA THR A 171 16.23 -11.77 39.60
C THR A 171 15.34 -10.62 39.18
N ALA A 172 14.07 -10.87 38.90
CA ALA A 172 13.10 -9.84 38.56
C ALA A 172 11.66 -10.24 38.96
N THR A 173 10.75 -9.28 38.89
CA THR A 173 9.31 -9.50 39.07
C THR A 173 8.52 -8.99 37.86
N ILE A 174 7.36 -9.59 37.59
CA ILE A 174 6.41 -9.01 36.63
C ILE A 174 5.77 -7.79 37.29
N ALA A 175 5.70 -6.67 36.56
CA ALA A 175 5.15 -5.43 37.11
C ALA A 175 3.69 -5.61 37.58
N PRO A 176 3.34 -5.34 38.86
CA PRO A 176 2.06 -5.75 39.46
C PRO A 176 0.80 -5.28 38.73
N GLN A 177 0.87 -4.12 38.05
CA GLN A 177 -0.23 -3.53 37.29
C GLN A 177 -0.73 -4.40 36.11
N LEU A 178 0.01 -5.44 35.72
CA LEU A 178 -0.36 -6.33 34.62
C LEU A 178 -1.29 -7.48 35.04
N GLY A 179 -1.45 -7.74 36.34
CA GLY A 179 -2.45 -8.68 36.86
C GLY A 179 -2.19 -10.18 36.59
N PHE A 180 -1.03 -10.57 36.08
CA PHE A 180 -0.63 -11.97 35.90
C PHE A 180 0.72 -12.27 36.58
N THR A 181 0.86 -13.51 37.06
CA THR A 181 2.03 -13.97 37.84
C THR A 181 3.03 -14.78 37.03
N THR A 182 2.65 -15.31 35.86
CA THR A 182 3.47 -16.18 35.02
C THR A 182 3.56 -15.66 33.58
N LEU A 183 4.71 -15.85 32.93
CA LEU A 183 4.88 -15.56 31.50
C LEU A 183 4.37 -16.73 30.65
N VAL A 184 3.88 -16.42 29.44
CA VAL A 184 3.45 -17.41 28.44
C VAL A 184 4.41 -17.48 27.24
N MET A 185 4.33 -18.57 26.48
CA MET A 185 5.15 -18.75 25.27
C MET A 185 4.88 -17.61 24.25
N GLY A 186 5.94 -17.17 23.57
CA GLY A 186 5.88 -16.07 22.59
C GLY A 186 5.84 -14.67 23.22
N GLN A 187 5.61 -14.54 24.53
CA GLN A 187 5.60 -13.26 25.23
C GLN A 187 7.02 -12.65 25.24
N VAL A 188 7.09 -11.33 25.07
CA VAL A 188 8.33 -10.56 25.08
C VAL A 188 8.50 -9.88 26.43
N ILE A 189 9.69 -9.93 27.01
CA ILE A 189 10.08 -9.19 28.22
C ILE A 189 11.09 -8.10 27.89
N VAL A 190 11.12 -7.05 28.70
CA VAL A 190 12.16 -6.00 28.67
C VAL A 190 12.73 -5.79 30.07
N PHE A 191 14.07 -5.74 30.17
CA PHE A 191 14.79 -5.47 31.42
C PHE A 191 16.11 -4.73 31.17
N THR A 192 16.64 -4.09 32.21
CA THR A 192 17.99 -3.50 32.24
C THR A 192 18.85 -4.32 33.18
N ALA A 193 20.00 -4.81 32.73
CA ALA A 193 20.84 -5.65 33.59
C ALA A 193 21.58 -4.84 34.67
N ALA A 194 21.60 -5.35 35.90
CA ALA A 194 22.28 -4.68 37.03
C ALA A 194 23.80 -4.99 37.11
N ALA A 195 24.27 -6.01 36.39
CA ALA A 195 25.66 -6.45 36.36
C ALA A 195 25.96 -7.17 35.03
N THR A 196 27.24 -7.18 34.64
CA THR A 196 27.73 -7.94 33.47
C THR A 196 27.84 -9.43 33.80
N ASN A 197 27.54 -10.33 32.85
CA ASN A 197 27.64 -11.78 33.06
C ASN A 197 29.07 -12.30 32.83
N THR A 198 29.53 -13.23 33.66
CA THR A 198 30.87 -13.85 33.57
C THR A 198 30.83 -15.28 33.04
N GLY A 199 29.63 -15.85 32.87
CA GLY A 199 29.37 -17.18 32.35
C GLY A 199 27.91 -17.32 31.87
N PRO A 200 27.33 -18.55 31.88
CA PRO A 200 25.97 -18.76 31.43
C PRO A 200 24.95 -17.97 32.27
N ALA A 201 24.14 -17.13 31.61
CA ALA A 201 23.18 -16.26 32.27
C ALA A 201 21.78 -16.89 32.41
N THR A 202 21.16 -16.65 33.57
CA THR A 202 19.77 -17.03 33.88
C THR A 202 19.00 -15.83 34.42
N ILE A 203 17.67 -15.86 34.32
CA ILE A 203 16.80 -14.88 34.98
C ILE A 203 15.63 -15.57 35.69
N THR A 204 15.46 -15.32 36.98
CA THR A 204 14.32 -15.79 37.77
C THR A 204 13.26 -14.69 37.84
N ILE A 205 12.06 -14.98 37.32
CA ILE A 205 10.92 -14.07 37.24
C ILE A 205 9.77 -14.69 38.02
N ASN A 206 9.34 -14.06 39.11
CA ASN A 206 8.28 -14.58 40.01
C ASN A 206 8.50 -16.07 40.35
N ASP A 207 9.67 -16.40 40.90
CA ASP A 207 10.11 -17.76 41.30
C ASP A 207 10.30 -18.78 40.16
N ILE A 208 10.10 -18.41 38.89
CA ILE A 208 10.38 -19.26 37.72
C ILE A 208 11.71 -18.84 37.08
N THR A 209 12.69 -19.75 37.05
CA THR A 209 13.98 -19.52 36.39
C THR A 209 13.91 -19.83 34.89
N TYR A 210 14.46 -18.92 34.08
CA TYR A 210 14.60 -19.04 32.64
C TYR A 210 16.07 -19.01 32.23
N ASN A 211 16.46 -19.89 31.31
CA ASN A 211 17.79 -19.85 30.69
C ASN A 211 17.84 -18.77 29.60
N ILE A 212 18.85 -17.91 29.61
CA ILE A 212 19.07 -16.91 28.56
C ILE A 212 19.95 -17.56 27.49
N LEU A 213 19.46 -17.61 26.24
CA LEU A 213 20.10 -18.28 25.11
C LEU A 213 20.43 -17.30 23.98
N PRO A 214 21.49 -17.55 23.19
CA PRO A 214 21.80 -16.73 22.02
C PRO A 214 20.71 -16.81 20.92
N GLY A 215 20.66 -15.76 20.08
CA GLY A 215 19.61 -15.56 19.07
C GLY A 215 19.61 -16.57 17.92
N SER A 216 20.79 -17.05 17.52
CA SER A 216 20.96 -17.99 16.42
C SER A 216 21.97 -19.08 16.78
N GLY A 217 21.53 -20.33 16.81
CA GLY A 217 22.39 -21.51 16.92
C GLY A 217 22.04 -22.51 18.03
N ALA A 218 22.68 -23.68 17.96
CA ALA A 218 22.56 -24.78 18.90
C ALA A 218 23.42 -24.63 20.17
N ALA A 219 24.00 -23.44 20.41
CA ALA A 219 24.78 -23.16 21.61
C ALA A 219 23.88 -23.19 22.85
N ALA A 220 24.20 -24.08 23.79
CA ALA A 220 23.37 -24.34 24.97
C ALA A 220 23.46 -23.25 26.07
N THR A 221 24.40 -22.30 25.94
CA THR A 221 24.71 -21.29 26.95
C THR A 221 25.05 -19.95 26.31
N LEU A 222 24.65 -18.85 26.95
CA LEU A 222 25.10 -17.51 26.59
C LEU A 222 26.62 -17.35 26.88
N PRO A 223 27.41 -16.71 26.01
CA PRO A 223 28.79 -16.34 26.31
C PRO A 223 28.89 -15.33 27.46
N ALA A 224 30.06 -15.25 28.10
CA ALA A 224 30.40 -14.14 29.01
C ALA A 224 30.30 -12.78 28.29
N ASP A 225 30.17 -11.71 29.07
CA ASP A 225 30.13 -10.30 28.64
C ASP A 225 29.03 -9.95 27.61
N THR A 226 28.03 -10.81 27.41
CA THR A 226 26.91 -10.62 26.48
C THR A 226 25.75 -9.84 27.12
N ILE A 227 25.48 -10.10 28.40
CA ILE A 227 24.70 -9.24 29.28
C ILE A 227 25.67 -8.25 29.93
N VAL A 228 25.44 -6.96 29.73
CA VAL A 228 26.30 -5.85 30.17
C VAL A 228 25.52 -4.98 31.16
N SER A 229 26.17 -4.60 32.27
CA SER A 229 25.56 -3.72 33.27
C SER A 229 25.05 -2.40 32.66
N GLY A 230 23.84 -1.99 33.04
CA GLY A 230 23.18 -0.78 32.55
C GLY A 230 22.57 -0.88 31.14
N ARG A 231 22.80 -1.98 30.40
CA ARG A 231 22.24 -2.16 29.05
C ARG A 231 20.81 -2.72 29.13
N HIS A 232 19.94 -2.19 28.27
CA HIS A 232 18.58 -2.70 28.07
C HIS A 232 18.60 -3.94 27.18
N TYR A 233 17.65 -4.85 27.42
CA TYR A 233 17.53 -6.13 26.73
C TYR A 233 16.06 -6.48 26.46
N GLN A 234 15.80 -7.05 25.28
CA GLN A 234 14.48 -7.53 24.87
C GLN A 234 14.56 -9.00 24.44
N TYR A 235 13.82 -9.86 25.16
CA TYR A 235 13.85 -11.31 24.98
C TYR A 235 12.43 -11.89 24.83
N ARG A 236 12.27 -12.93 24.01
CA ARG A 236 11.04 -13.70 23.82
C ARG A 236 11.12 -15.05 24.52
N VAL A 237 10.05 -15.46 25.20
CA VAL A 237 9.89 -16.80 25.77
C VAL A 237 9.75 -17.81 24.62
N SER A 238 10.76 -18.65 24.40
CA SER A 238 10.85 -19.49 23.19
C SER A 238 10.37 -20.93 23.37
N VAL A 239 10.46 -21.49 24.58
CA VAL A 239 9.89 -22.79 24.97
C VAL A 239 9.54 -22.73 26.45
N VAL A 240 8.32 -23.16 26.82
CA VAL A 240 7.99 -23.62 28.18
C VAL A 240 8.03 -25.14 28.12
N GLY A 241 9.05 -25.75 28.74
CA GLY A 241 9.17 -27.21 28.75
C GLY A 241 7.98 -27.83 29.48
N GLY A 242 7.46 -28.96 28.96
CA GLY A 242 6.34 -29.65 29.59
C GLY A 242 6.68 -30.07 31.02
N ALA A 243 6.02 -29.44 32.00
CA ALA A 243 6.03 -29.68 33.45
C ALA A 243 7.39 -29.66 34.21
N GLU A 244 8.52 -30.05 33.62
CA GLU A 244 9.76 -30.34 34.36
C GLU A 244 11.03 -29.64 33.82
N THR A 245 10.94 -28.84 32.74
CA THR A 245 12.11 -28.12 32.18
C THR A 245 11.98 -26.61 32.32
N PRO A 246 13.00 -25.90 32.86
CA PRO A 246 13.03 -24.43 32.89
C PRO A 246 12.77 -23.82 31.52
N GLY A 247 12.01 -22.72 31.49
CA GLY A 247 11.74 -22.00 30.26
C GLY A 247 13.03 -21.42 29.65
N SER A 248 13.00 -21.11 28.35
CA SER A 248 14.12 -20.44 27.69
C SER A 248 13.73 -19.10 27.07
N LEU A 249 14.62 -18.13 27.20
CA LEU A 249 14.52 -16.80 26.63
C LEU A 249 15.53 -16.67 25.49
N ARG A 250 15.09 -16.16 24.34
CA ARG A 250 15.94 -15.82 23.19
C ARG A 250 15.80 -14.34 22.86
N PRO A 251 16.86 -13.63 22.44
CA PRO A 251 16.74 -12.22 22.09
C PRO A 251 15.73 -12.08 20.95
N VAL A 252 14.89 -11.05 21.01
CA VAL A 252 14.13 -10.64 19.83
C VAL A 252 15.14 -10.15 18.80
N THR A 253 15.09 -10.67 17.57
CA THR A 253 16.06 -10.37 16.52
C THR A 253 15.84 -8.97 15.92
N THR A 254 16.18 -7.97 16.72
CA THR A 254 16.58 -6.62 16.29
C THR A 254 17.96 -6.39 16.87
N ALA A 255 18.94 -6.11 16.01
CA ALA A 255 20.32 -5.94 16.42
C ALA A 255 20.45 -4.69 17.30
N MET A 256 20.53 -4.87 18.62
CA MET A 256 20.97 -3.80 19.51
C MET A 256 22.46 -3.59 19.29
N GLY A 257 22.80 -2.63 18.42
CA GLY A 257 24.18 -2.22 18.17
C GLY A 257 24.90 -1.85 19.47
N ASP A 258 26.16 -2.24 19.57
CA ASP A 258 27.05 -1.81 20.64
C ASP A 258 27.55 -0.38 20.33
N ILE A 259 26.72 0.61 20.66
CA ILE A 259 26.99 2.03 20.36
C ILE A 259 28.36 2.49 20.93
N PRO A 260 28.77 2.13 22.16
CA PRO A 260 30.11 2.43 22.66
C PRO A 260 31.24 1.76 21.86
N GLY A 261 31.06 0.49 21.45
CA GLY A 261 32.04 -0.23 20.64
C GLY A 261 32.22 0.37 19.24
N LEU A 262 31.16 0.94 18.66
CA LEU A 262 31.22 1.64 17.38
C LEU A 262 32.03 2.95 17.47
N ILE A 263 31.89 3.70 18.57
CA ILE A 263 32.64 4.94 18.80
C ILE A 263 34.15 4.64 18.91
N ALA A 264 34.52 3.63 19.70
CA ALA A 264 35.93 3.23 19.85
C ALA A 264 36.57 2.72 18.53
N LEU A 265 35.78 2.19 17.60
CA LEU A 265 36.25 1.78 16.27
C LEU A 265 36.48 2.99 15.34
N LEU A 266 35.65 4.02 15.45
CA LEU A 266 35.75 5.25 14.66
C LEU A 266 36.94 6.11 15.11
N ASP A 267 37.14 6.29 16.41
CA ASP A 267 38.29 7.02 16.97
C ASP A 267 39.63 6.39 16.51
N GLY A 268 39.69 5.06 16.42
CA GLY A 268 40.87 4.33 15.93
C GLY A 268 41.08 4.37 14.41
N LEU A 269 40.08 4.79 13.63
CA LEU A 269 40.20 4.99 12.18
C LEU A 269 40.78 6.38 11.86
N ASP A 270 40.41 7.39 12.66
CA ASP A 270 40.84 8.79 12.50
C ASP A 270 42.35 8.93 12.72
N GLU A 271 42.87 8.32 13.79
CA GLU A 271 44.31 8.31 14.12
C GLU A 271 45.17 7.54 13.07
N ALA A 272 44.55 6.65 12.28
CA ALA A 272 45.21 5.92 11.20
C ALA A 272 45.25 6.69 9.86
N LEU A 273 44.37 7.68 9.67
CA LEU A 273 44.32 8.51 8.46
C LEU A 273 45.37 9.64 8.49
N ASP A 274 45.69 10.18 9.67
CA ASP A 274 46.63 11.30 9.84
C ASP A 274 48.11 10.96 9.55
N GLN A 275 48.50 9.68 9.46
CA GLN A 275 49.91 9.26 9.38
C GLN A 275 50.49 9.09 7.96
N LYS A 276 49.88 9.63 6.90
CA LYS A 276 50.42 9.52 5.52
C LYS A 276 50.76 10.85 4.84
N ALA A 277 51.92 11.39 5.19
CA ALA A 277 52.59 12.46 4.45
C ALA A 277 54.01 12.05 4.00
N ASP A 278 54.19 11.77 2.70
CA ASP A 278 55.51 11.84 2.04
C ASP A 278 55.34 12.31 0.58
N THR A 279 55.44 13.62 0.39
CA THR A 279 55.23 14.30 -0.90
C THR A 279 56.45 14.29 -1.82
N ALA A 280 57.62 13.85 -1.35
CA ALA A 280 58.87 13.92 -2.12
C ALA A 280 58.92 12.91 -3.29
N ALA A 281 58.24 11.76 -3.15
CA ALA A 281 58.28 10.68 -4.13
C ALA A 281 57.42 10.93 -5.39
N LEU A 282 56.49 11.89 -5.37
CA LEU A 282 55.57 12.16 -6.50
C LEU A 282 56.17 13.09 -7.55
N GLN A 283 56.97 14.09 -7.15
CA GLN A 283 57.39 15.16 -8.06
C GLN A 283 58.22 14.62 -9.24
N GLY A 284 59.13 13.68 -9.00
CA GLY A 284 59.98 13.08 -10.04
C GLY A 284 59.25 12.18 -11.05
N LYS A 285 57.93 11.98 -10.92
CA LYS A 285 57.10 11.30 -11.94
C LYS A 285 56.38 12.28 -12.87
N LEU A 286 56.16 13.52 -12.45
CA LEU A 286 55.45 14.54 -13.24
C LEU A 286 56.32 15.18 -14.32
N ASP A 287 57.63 15.28 -14.09
CA ASP A 287 58.61 15.92 -15.01
C ASP A 287 58.86 15.14 -16.33
N ARG A 288 57.95 14.23 -16.73
CA ARG A 288 58.07 13.35 -17.92
C ARG A 288 56.94 13.46 -18.93
N ILE A 289 55.93 14.30 -18.68
CA ILE A 289 54.79 14.51 -19.59
C ILE A 289 54.99 15.85 -20.31
N PRO A 290 55.25 15.86 -21.63
CA PRO A 290 55.22 17.10 -22.39
C PRO A 290 53.76 17.60 -22.53
N HIS A 291 53.58 18.93 -22.60
CA HIS A 291 52.30 19.62 -22.82
C HIS A 291 51.31 19.74 -21.64
N VAL A 292 51.72 19.53 -20.38
CA VAL A 292 50.90 19.88 -19.21
C VAL A 292 51.62 20.89 -18.31
N VAL A 293 51.17 22.15 -18.32
CA VAL A 293 51.68 23.23 -17.47
C VAL A 293 50.68 23.50 -16.35
N ILE A 294 51.03 23.13 -15.10
CA ILE A 294 50.24 23.49 -13.92
C ILE A 294 50.80 24.78 -13.33
N GLY A 295 50.09 25.89 -13.53
CA GLY A 295 50.43 27.19 -12.94
C GLY A 295 50.22 27.21 -11.43
N ALA A 296 51.18 27.74 -10.68
CA ALA A 296 51.04 27.93 -9.23
C ALA A 296 50.33 29.28 -8.94
N GLY A 297 48.99 29.25 -8.98
CA GLY A 297 48.14 30.42 -8.72
C GLY A 297 46.79 30.27 -9.42
N ASP A 298 45.78 29.87 -8.65
CA ASP A 298 44.40 29.55 -9.06
C ASP A 298 44.25 28.39 -10.08
N ALA A 299 43.40 27.41 -9.74
CA ALA A 299 43.33 26.14 -10.45
C ALA A 299 42.52 26.22 -11.76
N ALA A 300 43.19 26.61 -12.84
CA ALA A 300 42.70 26.48 -14.20
C ALA A 300 43.40 25.32 -14.93
N LEU A 301 42.63 24.54 -15.70
CA LEU A 301 43.18 23.64 -16.71
C LEU A 301 43.15 24.37 -18.06
N SER A 302 44.32 24.65 -18.63
CA SER A 302 44.47 25.22 -19.97
C SER A 302 45.01 24.17 -20.94
N VAL A 303 44.43 24.13 -22.14
CA VAL A 303 45.00 23.40 -23.28
C VAL A 303 45.47 24.44 -24.29
N ASP A 304 46.77 24.46 -24.54
CA ASP A 304 47.39 25.28 -25.56
C ASP A 304 47.50 24.48 -26.87
N ASP A 305 47.42 25.16 -28.02
CA ASP A 305 47.72 24.56 -29.33
C ASP A 305 49.23 24.39 -29.58
N ASP A 306 49.60 23.75 -30.70
CA ASP A 306 51.00 23.50 -31.08
C ASP A 306 51.82 24.79 -31.30
N ASP A 307 51.15 25.95 -31.48
CA ASP A 307 51.78 27.27 -31.61
C ASP A 307 51.84 28.04 -30.26
N GLY A 308 51.32 27.46 -29.18
CA GLY A 308 51.34 28.02 -27.82
C GLY A 308 50.22 29.03 -27.54
N ASN A 309 49.12 29.01 -28.30
CA ASN A 309 47.94 29.82 -28.02
C ASN A 309 46.95 29.05 -27.14
N ARG A 310 46.41 29.71 -26.10
CA ARG A 310 45.34 29.14 -25.26
C ARG A 310 44.09 28.89 -26.08
N ALA A 311 43.74 27.62 -26.30
CA ALA A 311 42.52 27.24 -27.00
C ALA A 311 41.29 27.29 -26.09
N PHE A 312 41.44 26.94 -24.81
CA PHE A 312 40.36 26.92 -23.82
C PHE A 312 40.88 26.99 -22.38
N GLU A 313 40.07 27.50 -21.45
CA GLU A 313 40.40 27.62 -20.03
C GLU A 313 39.17 27.24 -19.18
N VAL A 314 39.28 26.20 -18.35
CA VAL A 314 38.24 25.79 -17.39
C VAL A 314 38.68 26.18 -15.98
N GLY A 315 37.93 27.07 -15.34
CA GLY A 315 38.08 27.37 -13.92
C GLY A 315 37.50 26.24 -13.07
N LEU A 316 38.35 25.53 -12.31
CA LEU A 316 37.96 24.41 -11.47
C LEU A 316 37.99 24.80 -9.99
N SER A 317 36.91 25.41 -9.49
CA SER A 317 36.73 25.57 -8.04
C SER A 317 36.29 24.25 -7.41
N GLY A 318 36.96 23.84 -6.32
CA GLY A 318 36.57 22.69 -5.49
C GLY A 318 37.06 21.31 -5.93
N VAL A 319 37.69 21.15 -7.11
CA VAL A 319 38.21 19.83 -7.54
C VAL A 319 39.53 19.52 -6.84
N THR A 320 39.59 18.40 -6.11
CA THR A 320 40.82 17.94 -5.46
C THR A 320 41.82 17.41 -6.50
N ARG A 321 43.12 17.42 -6.15
CA ARG A 321 44.19 16.89 -7.03
C ARG A 321 43.99 15.41 -7.39
N ALA A 322 43.24 14.65 -6.59
CA ALA A 322 42.86 13.27 -6.89
C ALA A 322 41.79 13.19 -8.00
N GLY A 323 40.77 14.05 -7.97
CA GLY A 323 39.73 14.10 -9.00
C GLY A 323 40.28 14.45 -10.40
N VAL A 324 41.27 15.35 -10.46
CA VAL A 324 41.97 15.66 -11.73
C VAL A 324 42.72 14.44 -12.28
N MET A 325 43.29 13.57 -11.42
CA MET A 325 43.98 12.36 -11.86
C MET A 325 43.00 11.28 -12.35
N GLN A 326 41.84 11.12 -11.71
CA GLN A 326 40.79 10.20 -12.18
C GLN A 326 40.25 10.58 -13.57
N ILE A 327 40.05 11.87 -13.84
CA ILE A 327 39.62 12.34 -15.17
C ILE A 327 40.67 11.98 -16.25
N GLY A 328 41.97 12.08 -15.92
CA GLY A 328 43.06 11.71 -16.82
C GLY A 328 43.13 10.21 -17.15
N GLU A 329 42.77 9.33 -16.21
CA GLU A 329 42.73 7.88 -16.45
C GLU A 329 41.42 7.44 -17.14
N ALA A 330 40.29 8.09 -16.86
CA ALA A 330 38.99 7.81 -17.48
C ALA A 330 38.95 8.15 -18.99
N LEU A 331 39.69 9.19 -19.43
CA LEU A 331 39.76 9.61 -20.84
C LEU A 331 40.46 8.60 -21.79
N MET A 332 41.00 7.49 -21.28
CA MET A 332 41.90 6.59 -22.01
C MET A 332 41.27 5.24 -22.42
N ARG A 333 39.94 5.05 -22.23
CA ARG A 333 39.23 3.82 -22.64
C ARG A 333 37.97 4.12 -23.44
N PRO A 334 37.95 3.92 -24.78
CA PRO A 334 36.72 4.05 -25.55
C PRO A 334 35.77 2.89 -25.21
N VAL A 335 34.54 3.23 -24.81
CA VAL A 335 33.44 2.30 -24.59
C VAL A 335 32.30 2.68 -25.54
N ASP A 336 31.88 1.75 -26.39
CA ASP A 336 30.68 1.93 -27.22
C ASP A 336 29.43 1.83 -26.34
N ALA A 337 28.85 2.98 -26.00
CA ALA A 337 27.63 3.10 -25.21
C ALA A 337 26.51 3.74 -26.05
N PRO A 338 25.47 2.99 -26.47
CA PRO A 338 24.36 3.55 -27.24
C PRO A 338 23.71 4.74 -26.52
N GLY A 339 23.55 5.87 -27.22
CA GLY A 339 23.06 7.12 -26.64
C GLY A 339 24.15 8.10 -26.18
N TRP A 340 25.44 7.72 -26.26
CA TRP A 340 26.57 8.55 -25.82
C TRP A 340 27.62 8.75 -26.93
N VAL A 341 27.89 10.02 -27.25
CA VAL A 341 28.96 10.47 -28.15
C VAL A 341 30.33 10.35 -27.49
N LEU A 342 30.38 10.61 -26.17
CA LEU A 342 31.61 10.57 -25.39
C LEU A 342 31.32 10.14 -23.95
N PRO A 343 31.11 8.84 -23.67
CA PRO A 343 30.95 8.34 -22.31
C PRO A 343 32.27 8.46 -21.54
N ILE A 344 32.18 9.00 -20.33
CA ILE A 344 33.22 8.98 -19.30
C ILE A 344 32.87 7.83 -18.36
N THR A 345 33.78 6.87 -18.18
CA THR A 345 33.54 5.74 -17.26
C THR A 345 34.33 5.85 -15.96
N ASP A 346 33.83 5.21 -14.91
CA ASP A 346 34.61 4.92 -13.70
C ASP A 346 35.70 3.84 -13.96
N ALA A 347 36.41 3.44 -12.90
CA ALA A 347 37.49 2.44 -13.01
C ALA A 347 36.96 1.03 -13.29
N GLU A 348 35.70 0.78 -12.93
CA GLU A 348 34.93 -0.45 -13.07
C GLU A 348 34.30 -0.59 -14.47
N GLY A 349 34.16 0.52 -15.22
CA GLY A 349 33.64 0.58 -16.59
C GLY A 349 32.18 1.04 -16.71
N ASN A 350 31.55 1.51 -15.62
CA ASN A 350 30.22 2.10 -15.65
C ASN A 350 30.30 3.54 -16.14
N ILE A 351 29.26 4.04 -16.82
CA ILE A 351 29.21 5.42 -17.31
C ILE A 351 29.01 6.37 -16.12
N ALA A 352 30.05 7.12 -15.74
CA ALA A 352 30.01 8.16 -14.72
C ALA A 352 29.51 9.51 -15.28
N GLY A 353 29.50 9.69 -16.60
CA GLY A 353 28.91 10.84 -17.27
C GLY A 353 29.29 10.88 -18.74
N GLY A 354 29.12 12.03 -19.40
CA GLY A 354 29.55 12.21 -20.78
C GLY A 354 28.61 13.05 -21.64
N TRP A 355 28.94 13.15 -22.93
CA TRP A 355 28.08 13.77 -23.94
C TRP A 355 27.15 12.74 -24.56
N ARG A 356 25.88 13.08 -24.68
CA ARG A 356 24.83 12.28 -25.33
C ARG A 356 24.71 12.59 -26.82
N ASP A 357 24.03 11.70 -27.55
CA ASP A 357 23.76 11.83 -28.99
C ASP A 357 22.94 13.07 -29.37
N ASP A 358 22.22 13.66 -28.40
CA ASP A 358 21.48 14.92 -28.54
C ASP A 358 22.35 16.18 -28.31
N GLY A 359 23.64 16.02 -27.99
CA GLY A 359 24.55 17.12 -27.69
C GLY A 359 24.39 17.71 -26.28
N SER A 360 23.67 17.05 -25.36
CA SER A 360 23.66 17.40 -23.94
C SER A 360 24.82 16.74 -23.19
N PHE A 361 25.34 17.41 -22.16
CA PHE A 361 26.28 16.80 -21.21
C PHE A 361 25.52 16.33 -19.97
N ALA A 362 25.60 15.04 -19.68
CA ALA A 362 25.01 14.44 -18.50
C ALA A 362 26.15 13.93 -17.60
N ALA A 363 26.44 14.66 -16.52
CA ALA A 363 27.17 14.07 -15.40
C ALA A 363 26.19 13.19 -14.61
N ILE A 364 26.51 11.91 -14.42
CA ILE A 364 25.88 11.17 -13.33
C ILE A 364 26.58 11.67 -12.07
N GLY A 365 25.81 12.20 -11.13
CA GLY A 365 26.33 12.62 -9.83
C GLY A 365 26.75 11.40 -9.02
N PHE A 366 27.89 10.82 -9.39
CA PHE A 366 28.54 9.75 -8.65
C PHE A 366 29.19 10.35 -7.40
N ASP A 367 28.42 10.34 -6.32
CA ASP A 367 29.01 10.20 -4.99
C ASP A 367 28.89 8.73 -4.57
N PRO A 368 29.91 7.88 -4.85
CA PRO A 368 29.86 6.44 -4.57
C PRO A 368 29.85 6.08 -3.08
N GLY A 369 29.80 7.07 -2.19
CA GLY A 369 29.55 6.89 -0.75
C GLY A 369 28.73 8.02 -0.14
N GLY A 370 28.00 8.79 -0.96
CA GLY A 370 27.29 9.98 -0.52
C GLY A 370 26.04 9.61 0.28
N ASP A 371 25.95 10.12 1.50
CA ASP A 371 24.67 10.25 2.19
C ASP A 371 23.75 11.10 1.30
N GLY A 372 22.84 10.44 0.58
CA GLY A 372 21.77 11.11 -0.16
C GLY A 372 21.01 12.09 0.75
N PRO A 373 20.29 13.08 0.18
CA PRO A 373 19.56 14.06 0.97
C PRO A 373 18.71 13.34 2.03
N PRO A 374 18.86 13.65 3.34
CA PRO A 374 18.21 12.89 4.40
C PRO A 374 16.72 12.73 4.16
N GLN A 375 16.23 11.49 4.24
CA GLN A 375 14.86 11.13 3.89
C GLN A 375 14.32 10.01 4.78
N THR A 376 13.03 10.09 5.09
CA THR A 376 12.25 9.01 5.68
C THR A 376 11.43 8.33 4.60
N VAL A 377 11.86 7.15 4.15
CA VAL A 377 11.03 6.27 3.31
C VAL A 377 9.99 5.59 4.20
N GLN A 378 8.72 5.80 3.89
CA GLN A 378 7.58 5.26 4.64
C GLN A 378 7.32 3.79 4.29
N PHE A 379 7.30 3.49 2.99
CA PHE A 379 7.21 2.15 2.42
C PHE A 379 7.58 2.17 0.93
N ALA A 380 7.75 0.99 0.34
CA ALA A 380 7.90 0.79 -1.10
C ALA A 380 6.94 -0.28 -1.63
N PHE A 381 6.65 -0.25 -2.93
CA PHE A 381 5.91 -1.28 -3.65
C PHE A 381 6.50 -1.47 -5.05
N ALA A 382 6.25 -2.63 -5.64
CA ALA A 382 6.73 -2.98 -6.98
C ALA A 382 5.53 -3.10 -7.94
N GLU A 383 5.75 -2.70 -9.19
CA GLU A 383 4.83 -2.90 -10.31
C GLU A 383 5.60 -3.59 -11.45
N PRO A 384 4.97 -4.42 -12.28
CA PRO A 384 5.60 -4.87 -13.53
C PRO A 384 5.89 -3.68 -14.46
N HIS A 385 7.03 -3.70 -15.16
CA HIS A 385 7.20 -2.80 -16.31
C HIS A 385 6.71 -3.46 -17.61
N ARG A 386 7.18 -4.67 -17.91
CA ARG A 386 6.78 -5.48 -19.09
C ARG A 386 6.81 -6.99 -18.81
N ASP A 387 7.91 -7.45 -18.22
CA ASP A 387 8.11 -8.82 -17.76
C ASP A 387 8.65 -8.76 -16.32
N PRO A 388 7.81 -8.98 -15.29
CA PRO A 388 8.22 -8.89 -13.89
C PRO A 388 9.22 -9.97 -13.45
N SER A 389 9.59 -10.90 -14.34
CA SER A 389 10.74 -11.78 -14.14
C SER A 389 12.09 -11.14 -14.53
N GLN A 390 12.09 -9.95 -15.14
CA GLN A 390 13.29 -9.21 -15.57
C GLN A 390 13.26 -7.69 -15.33
N ASN A 391 12.08 -7.07 -15.24
CA ASN A 391 11.96 -5.63 -15.01
C ASN A 391 10.77 -5.26 -14.12
N LEU A 392 11.05 -4.38 -13.17
CA LEU A 392 10.12 -3.89 -12.17
C LEU A 392 10.22 -2.36 -12.09
N LEU A 393 9.08 -1.70 -11.99
CA LEU A 393 8.99 -0.32 -11.52
C LEU A 393 8.93 -0.41 -10.00
N LEU A 394 9.93 0.10 -9.29
CA LEU A 394 9.88 0.22 -7.84
C LEU A 394 9.47 1.64 -7.48
N THR A 395 8.32 1.76 -6.82
CA THR A 395 7.79 3.03 -6.32
C THR A 395 7.94 3.09 -4.81
N TRP A 396 8.44 4.21 -4.27
CA TRP A 396 8.51 4.44 -2.82
C TRP A 396 7.90 5.78 -2.43
N VAL A 397 7.47 5.86 -1.17
CA VAL A 397 6.91 7.08 -0.56
C VAL A 397 7.94 7.63 0.43
N SER A 398 8.31 8.89 0.27
CA SER A 398 9.25 9.59 1.18
C SER A 398 8.75 10.97 1.59
N ASP A 399 9.32 11.53 2.64
CA ASP A 399 9.14 12.93 3.10
C ASP A 399 9.98 13.96 2.31
N SER A 400 10.79 13.51 1.35
CA SER A 400 11.70 14.33 0.55
C SER A 400 11.38 14.29 -0.94
N ALA A 401 11.32 15.46 -1.59
CA ALA A 401 11.21 15.59 -3.05
C ALA A 401 12.53 15.29 -3.80
N ASP A 402 13.65 15.33 -3.06
CA ASP A 402 15.01 15.15 -3.56
C ASP A 402 15.53 13.71 -3.38
N ALA A 403 14.68 12.80 -2.89
CA ALA A 403 14.93 11.37 -2.84
C ALA A 403 14.97 10.74 -4.26
N VAL A 404 16.06 10.99 -4.99
CA VAL A 404 16.17 10.67 -6.43
C VAL A 404 16.79 9.31 -6.74
N ALA A 405 17.25 8.54 -5.74
CA ALA A 405 18.01 7.31 -5.97
C ALA A 405 17.45 6.10 -5.19
N LEU A 406 17.49 4.96 -5.86
CA LEU A 406 17.31 3.62 -5.30
C LEU A 406 18.62 2.85 -5.52
N GLU A 407 19.06 2.10 -4.52
CA GLU A 407 20.09 1.08 -4.68
C GLU A 407 19.50 -0.31 -4.47
N TYR A 408 19.88 -1.26 -5.32
CA TYR A 408 19.49 -2.65 -5.20
C TYR A 408 20.64 -3.60 -5.47
N ARG A 409 20.53 -4.83 -4.97
CA ARG A 409 21.47 -5.93 -5.30
C ARG A 409 20.78 -7.28 -5.13
N VAL A 410 21.30 -8.33 -5.77
CA VAL A 410 20.87 -9.70 -5.45
C VAL A 410 21.13 -9.97 -3.96
N ASP A 411 20.18 -10.60 -3.27
CA ASP A 411 20.24 -10.85 -1.83
C ASP A 411 21.57 -11.52 -1.41
N GLY A 412 22.33 -10.85 -0.52
CA GLY A 412 23.65 -11.30 -0.07
C GLY A 412 24.83 -11.02 -1.02
N ALA A 413 24.63 -10.33 -2.14
CA ALA A 413 25.71 -9.91 -3.03
C ALA A 413 26.57 -8.77 -2.42
N GLY A 414 27.81 -8.62 -2.89
CA GLY A 414 28.72 -7.58 -2.39
C GLY A 414 28.40 -6.17 -2.90
N ALA A 415 28.24 -6.03 -4.22
CA ALA A 415 28.06 -4.74 -4.89
C ALA A 415 26.58 -4.32 -4.94
N TRP A 416 26.34 -3.01 -4.86
CA TRP A 416 25.04 -2.38 -5.09
C TRP A 416 24.98 -1.77 -6.49
N THR A 417 23.81 -1.84 -7.11
CA THR A 417 23.48 -1.15 -8.36
C THR A 417 22.54 0.01 -8.05
N GLN A 418 22.97 1.22 -8.37
CA GLN A 418 22.16 2.43 -8.19
C GLN A 418 21.36 2.75 -9.45
N VAL A 419 20.10 3.11 -9.29
CA VAL A 419 19.22 3.62 -10.35
C VAL A 419 18.50 4.89 -9.90
N ALA A 420 18.31 5.81 -10.84
CA ALA A 420 17.60 7.05 -10.57
C ALA A 420 16.07 6.87 -10.67
N SER A 421 15.36 7.64 -9.85
CA SER A 421 13.92 7.88 -10.01
C SER A 421 13.70 8.65 -11.32
N HIS A 422 12.94 8.07 -12.26
CA HIS A 422 12.56 8.74 -13.51
C HIS A 422 11.27 9.54 -13.33
N ARG A 423 10.34 9.06 -12.48
CA ARG A 423 9.05 9.72 -12.24
C ARG A 423 8.94 10.16 -10.77
N ARG A 424 8.80 11.46 -10.55
CA ARG A 424 8.64 12.09 -9.23
C ARG A 424 7.37 12.92 -9.19
N ARG A 425 6.60 12.81 -8.11
CA ARG A 425 5.31 13.48 -7.92
C ARG A 425 5.00 13.65 -6.42
N PRO A 426 4.22 14.65 -5.99
CA PRO A 426 3.67 14.67 -4.64
C PRO A 426 2.77 13.45 -4.42
N TRP A 427 2.58 13.04 -3.17
CA TRP A 427 1.50 12.15 -2.81
C TRP A 427 0.16 12.91 -2.96
N PRO A 428 -0.88 12.34 -3.61
CA PRO A 428 -2.15 13.03 -3.79
C PRO A 428 -2.78 13.49 -2.47
N GLU A 429 -2.99 14.80 -2.33
CA GLU A 429 -3.66 15.44 -1.20
C GLU A 429 -3.01 15.22 0.19
N ILE A 430 -1.72 14.84 0.26
CA ILE A 430 -0.95 14.85 1.52
C ILE A 430 0.33 15.69 1.34
N ASP A 431 0.35 16.87 1.97
CA ASP A 431 1.49 17.76 1.96
C ASP A 431 2.76 17.10 2.54
N GLY A 432 3.89 17.32 1.86
CA GLY A 432 5.21 16.86 2.31
C GLY A 432 5.51 15.38 2.06
N LEU A 433 4.59 14.59 1.51
CA LEU A 433 4.88 13.25 1.01
C LEU A 433 5.09 13.26 -0.51
N HIS A 434 6.01 12.42 -0.97
CA HIS A 434 6.44 12.34 -2.37
C HIS A 434 6.54 10.88 -2.83
N LEU A 435 6.06 10.63 -4.03
CA LEU A 435 6.13 9.37 -4.77
C LEU A 435 7.27 9.42 -5.78
N HIS A 436 8.16 8.45 -5.70
CA HIS A 436 9.32 8.30 -6.58
C HIS A 436 9.31 6.91 -7.21
N THR A 437 9.53 6.82 -8.52
CA THR A 437 9.56 5.54 -9.24
C THR A 437 10.85 5.39 -10.02
N ALA A 438 11.59 4.31 -9.74
CA ALA A 438 12.78 3.90 -10.48
C ALA A 438 12.49 2.63 -11.30
N LEU A 439 13.15 2.49 -12.45
CA LEU A 439 13.09 1.27 -13.25
C LEU A 439 14.28 0.38 -12.88
N MET A 440 13.99 -0.81 -12.35
CA MET A 440 14.95 -1.91 -12.24
C MET A 440 14.81 -2.79 -13.48
N ASP A 441 15.88 -2.97 -14.25
CA ASP A 441 15.88 -3.75 -15.51
C ASP A 441 17.07 -4.71 -15.58
N GLY A 442 17.04 -5.68 -16.48
CA GLY A 442 18.07 -6.71 -16.60
C GLY A 442 18.10 -7.72 -15.43
N LEU A 443 17.04 -7.78 -14.63
CA LEU A 443 16.97 -8.65 -13.46
C LEU A 443 16.94 -10.14 -13.84
N ALA A 444 17.40 -10.97 -12.92
CA ALA A 444 17.28 -12.42 -12.98
C ALA A 444 15.88 -12.87 -12.49
N PRO A 445 15.30 -13.92 -13.06
CA PRO A 445 13.99 -14.46 -12.65
C PRO A 445 14.06 -15.17 -11.29
N ASP A 446 12.92 -15.27 -10.59
CA ASP A 446 12.77 -15.90 -9.26
C ASP A 446 13.85 -15.51 -8.23
N THR A 447 14.35 -14.28 -8.32
CA THR A 447 15.49 -13.78 -7.54
C THR A 447 15.01 -12.73 -6.56
N VAL A 448 15.50 -12.81 -5.31
CA VAL A 448 15.29 -11.74 -4.32
C VAL A 448 16.39 -10.70 -4.45
N TYR A 449 15.98 -9.45 -4.43
CA TYR A 449 16.84 -8.28 -4.40
C TYR A 449 16.67 -7.56 -3.07
N GLU A 450 17.77 -7.24 -2.40
CA GLU A 450 17.81 -6.27 -1.31
C GLU A 450 17.72 -4.85 -1.88
N LEU A 451 17.05 -3.97 -1.16
CA LEU A 451 16.75 -2.59 -1.53
C LEU A 451 17.17 -1.64 -0.40
N ARG A 452 17.80 -0.52 -0.76
CA ARG A 452 18.07 0.60 0.16
C ARG A 452 17.99 1.93 -0.58
N TRP A 453 17.85 3.01 0.18
CA TRP A 453 17.75 4.37 -0.36
C TRP A 453 18.82 5.24 0.29
N PRO A 454 19.74 5.87 -0.48
CA PRO A 454 20.74 6.78 0.06
C PRO A 454 20.09 7.90 0.90
N GLY A 455 20.60 8.12 2.12
CA GLY A 455 20.02 9.07 3.08
C GLY A 455 18.85 8.53 3.91
N ALA A 456 18.44 7.28 3.75
CA ALA A 456 17.41 6.61 4.55
C ALA A 456 17.99 5.48 5.43
N THR A 457 17.35 5.22 6.57
CA THR A 457 17.59 4.00 7.38
C THR A 457 16.72 2.82 6.96
N PHE A 458 15.74 3.06 6.08
CA PHE A 458 14.81 2.05 5.59
C PHE A 458 15.48 1.13 4.55
N THR A 459 15.24 -0.17 4.69
CA THR A 459 15.64 -1.20 3.72
C THR A 459 14.47 -2.14 3.49
N ASP A 460 14.41 -2.73 2.30
CA ASP A 460 13.35 -3.68 1.93
C ASP A 460 13.92 -4.78 1.01
N ARG A 461 13.09 -5.73 0.61
CA ARG A 461 13.41 -6.79 -0.36
C ARG A 461 12.29 -6.90 -1.40
N VAL A 462 12.63 -7.15 -2.65
CA VAL A 462 11.66 -7.43 -3.74
C VAL A 462 12.03 -8.72 -4.46
N ARG A 463 11.04 -9.49 -4.90
CA ARG A 463 11.22 -10.74 -5.65
C ARG A 463 10.73 -10.56 -7.10
N THR A 464 11.57 -10.95 -8.05
CA THR A 464 11.14 -11.10 -9.45
C THR A 464 10.33 -12.38 -9.66
N SER A 465 9.39 -12.35 -10.60
CA SER A 465 8.54 -13.51 -10.91
C SER A 465 9.35 -14.72 -11.43
N ARG A 466 8.87 -15.94 -11.17
CA ARG A 466 9.30 -17.15 -11.91
C ARG A 466 9.00 -17.01 -13.41
N ARG A 467 9.69 -17.80 -14.24
CA ARG A 467 9.50 -17.87 -15.71
C ARG A 467 8.77 -19.12 -16.22
N ALA A 468 8.52 -20.06 -15.32
CA ALA A 468 7.78 -21.29 -15.56
C ALA A 468 7.10 -21.69 -14.24
N ALA A 469 5.97 -22.41 -14.31
CA ALA A 469 5.09 -22.63 -13.15
C ALA A 469 4.76 -21.31 -12.43
N VAL A 470 4.32 -20.32 -13.22
CA VAL A 470 4.02 -18.96 -12.78
C VAL A 470 2.71 -18.98 -12.01
N ARG A 471 2.71 -18.43 -10.79
CA ARG A 471 1.51 -18.31 -9.97
C ARG A 471 1.08 -16.86 -9.81
N VAL A 472 -0.17 -16.55 -10.12
CA VAL A 472 -0.73 -15.20 -10.06
C VAL A 472 -1.91 -15.18 -9.10
N CYS A 473 -1.98 -14.16 -8.25
CA CYS A 473 -3.19 -13.85 -7.50
C CYS A 473 -4.03 -12.82 -8.25
N VAL A 474 -5.35 -12.97 -8.27
CA VAL A 474 -6.29 -11.95 -8.76
C VAL A 474 -7.27 -11.61 -7.64
N ALA A 475 -7.37 -10.34 -7.28
CA ALA A 475 -8.21 -9.82 -6.20
C ALA A 475 -8.82 -8.46 -6.57
N SER A 476 -9.98 -8.13 -6.02
CA SER A 476 -10.73 -6.93 -6.36
C SER A 476 -11.59 -6.45 -5.19
N ASP A 477 -12.14 -5.24 -5.30
CA ASP A 477 -13.17 -4.69 -4.42
C ASP A 477 -12.79 -4.79 -2.92
N TYR A 478 -11.75 -4.08 -2.49
CA TYR A 478 -11.44 -3.98 -1.06
C TYR A 478 -12.34 -2.95 -0.36
N GLN A 479 -12.44 -1.73 -0.91
CA GLN A 479 -13.42 -0.70 -0.53
C GLN A 479 -13.58 -0.40 0.99
N ARG A 480 -12.63 -0.77 1.85
CA ARG A 480 -12.66 -0.51 3.30
C ARG A 480 -11.65 0.55 3.73
N THR A 481 -11.90 1.10 4.92
CA THR A 481 -11.13 2.18 5.55
C THR A 481 -10.18 1.70 6.66
N THR A 482 -10.04 0.39 6.87
CA THR A 482 -9.14 -0.20 7.86
C THR A 482 -8.00 -0.94 7.16
N TYR A 483 -6.77 -0.75 7.64
CA TYR A 483 -5.54 -1.29 7.00
C TYR A 483 -4.51 -1.79 8.03
N ASP A 484 -4.92 -1.98 9.27
CA ASP A 484 -4.11 -2.58 10.33
C ASP A 484 -3.96 -4.11 10.18
N SER A 485 -3.19 -4.75 11.05
CA SER A 485 -2.93 -6.19 11.01
C SER A 485 -4.12 -7.10 11.35
N GLY A 486 -5.26 -6.53 11.77
CA GLY A 486 -6.54 -7.23 11.95
C GLY A 486 -7.54 -6.99 10.81
N SER A 487 -7.16 -6.19 9.80
CA SER A 487 -8.00 -5.93 8.63
C SER A 487 -8.09 -7.13 7.68
N LEU A 488 -9.13 -7.18 6.84
CA LEU A 488 -9.24 -8.19 5.78
C LEU A 488 -8.08 -8.07 4.77
N LEU A 489 -7.52 -6.87 4.56
CA LEU A 489 -6.35 -6.69 3.70
C LEU A 489 -5.14 -7.47 4.24
N ALA A 490 -4.94 -7.47 5.56
CA ALA A 490 -3.88 -8.22 6.21
C ALA A 490 -4.15 -9.74 6.20
N GLU A 491 -5.40 -10.15 6.41
CA GLU A 491 -5.79 -11.58 6.33
C GLU A 491 -5.55 -12.15 4.93
N PHE A 492 -6.01 -11.46 3.88
CA PHE A 492 -5.77 -11.88 2.50
C PHE A 492 -4.30 -11.73 2.07
N GLY A 493 -3.55 -10.77 2.61
CA GLY A 493 -2.09 -10.71 2.46
C GLY A 493 -1.40 -11.96 3.02
N GLY A 494 -1.81 -12.41 4.21
CA GLY A 494 -1.34 -13.68 4.78
C GLY A 494 -1.68 -14.91 3.95
N ILE A 495 -2.88 -14.95 3.35
CA ILE A 495 -3.29 -16.02 2.41
C ILE A 495 -2.40 -15.97 1.15
N PHE A 496 -2.27 -14.80 0.52
CA PHE A 496 -1.41 -14.57 -0.65
C PHE A 496 0.04 -15.02 -0.40
N ALA A 497 0.60 -14.64 0.74
CA ALA A 497 1.95 -15.00 1.14
C ALA A 497 2.13 -16.52 1.24
N ALA A 498 1.16 -17.22 1.84
CA ALA A 498 1.14 -18.68 1.95
C ALA A 498 0.93 -19.41 0.60
N GLN A 499 0.45 -18.71 -0.44
CA GLN A 499 0.30 -19.29 -1.78
C GLN A 499 1.55 -19.13 -2.66
N GLU A 500 2.61 -18.45 -2.23
CA GLU A 500 3.84 -18.23 -3.03
C GLU A 500 3.58 -17.59 -4.41
N CYS A 501 2.72 -16.58 -4.50
CA CYS A 501 2.44 -15.88 -5.75
C CYS A 501 3.67 -15.12 -6.30
N ASP A 502 3.76 -15.02 -7.62
CA ASP A 502 4.77 -14.27 -8.39
C ASP A 502 4.30 -12.87 -8.84
N LEU A 503 2.98 -12.64 -8.80
CA LEU A 503 2.30 -11.42 -9.22
C LEU A 503 0.96 -11.30 -8.47
N LEU A 504 0.62 -10.10 -8.03
CA LEU A 504 -0.74 -9.70 -7.68
C LEU A 504 -1.33 -8.91 -8.85
N ILE A 505 -2.51 -9.31 -9.33
CA ILE A 505 -3.37 -8.47 -10.17
C ILE A 505 -4.49 -7.96 -9.27
N PHE A 506 -4.62 -6.64 -9.15
CA PHE A 506 -5.69 -6.00 -8.42
C PHE A 506 -6.62 -5.29 -9.39
N ASN A 507 -7.77 -5.89 -9.70
CA ASN A 507 -8.59 -5.52 -10.85
C ASN A 507 -9.76 -4.56 -10.52
N GLY A 508 -9.47 -3.52 -9.75
CA GLY A 508 -10.35 -2.38 -9.46
C GLY A 508 -10.91 -2.35 -8.04
N ASP A 509 -11.47 -1.19 -7.68
CA ASP A 509 -12.18 -0.89 -6.45
C ASP A 509 -11.33 -1.08 -5.17
N PHE A 510 -10.26 -0.31 -5.10
CA PHE A 510 -9.23 -0.37 -4.07
C PHE A 510 -9.71 0.22 -2.73
N VAL A 511 -10.02 1.51 -2.69
CA VAL A 511 -10.29 2.24 -1.42
C VAL A 511 -11.64 2.94 -1.36
N ASN A 512 -12.47 2.79 -2.40
CA ASN A 512 -13.77 3.46 -2.52
C ASN A 512 -13.60 4.98 -2.36
N ASP A 513 -12.78 5.58 -3.24
CA ASP A 513 -12.54 7.02 -3.28
C ASP A 513 -13.50 7.78 -4.22
N ASP A 514 -14.28 7.10 -5.07
CA ASP A 514 -15.20 7.70 -6.06
C ASP A 514 -14.53 8.76 -6.97
N GLY A 515 -13.24 8.58 -7.23
CA GLY A 515 -12.37 9.57 -7.87
C GLY A 515 -12.31 10.95 -7.15
N LEU A 516 -12.54 10.98 -5.83
CA LEU A 516 -12.51 12.19 -5.02
C LEU A 516 -11.09 12.59 -4.63
N TRP A 517 -10.65 13.75 -5.12
CA TRP A 517 -9.41 14.41 -4.70
C TRP A 517 -9.67 15.17 -3.39
N THR A 518 -9.42 14.50 -2.26
CA THR A 518 -9.43 15.08 -0.90
C THR A 518 -8.39 14.42 -0.01
N GLN A 519 -7.86 15.14 0.99
CA GLN A 519 -6.90 14.60 1.97
C GLN A 519 -7.34 13.25 2.58
N ALA A 520 -8.62 13.11 2.94
CA ALA A 520 -9.15 11.88 3.51
C ALA A 520 -9.08 10.67 2.55
N MET A 521 -9.12 10.88 1.22
CA MET A 521 -8.87 9.81 0.24
C MET A 521 -7.37 9.57 0.05
N GLY A 522 -6.55 10.63 0.09
CA GLY A 522 -5.09 10.51 0.09
C GLY A 522 -4.60 9.63 1.26
N GLU A 523 -5.14 9.84 2.45
CA GLU A 523 -4.86 9.06 3.67
C GLU A 523 -5.34 7.61 3.56
N ARG A 524 -6.50 7.35 2.93
CA ARG A 524 -6.98 5.99 2.64
C ARG A 524 -6.06 5.24 1.69
N TRP A 525 -5.70 5.88 0.57
CA TRP A 525 -4.73 5.32 -0.38
C TRP A 525 -3.38 5.04 0.30
N LEU A 526 -2.92 5.93 1.18
CA LEU A 526 -1.65 5.76 1.90
C LEU A 526 -1.71 4.53 2.82
N GLY A 527 -2.78 4.40 3.60
CA GLY A 527 -3.02 3.26 4.48
C GLY A 527 -3.17 1.94 3.71
N PHE A 528 -3.88 1.94 2.59
CA PHE A 528 -4.05 0.79 1.73
C PHE A 528 -2.72 0.33 1.12
N MET A 529 -1.94 1.25 0.52
CA MET A 529 -0.66 0.91 -0.10
C MET A 529 0.38 0.49 0.93
N ALA A 530 0.39 1.08 2.13
CA ALA A 530 1.19 0.60 3.25
C ALA A 530 0.77 -0.81 3.71
N GLY A 531 -0.54 -1.12 3.70
CA GLY A 531 -1.08 -2.46 3.99
C GLY A 531 -0.66 -3.51 2.96
N LEU A 532 -0.81 -3.22 1.65
CA LEU A 532 -0.30 -4.07 0.57
C LEU A 532 1.21 -4.28 0.72
N SER A 533 1.98 -3.20 0.84
CA SER A 533 3.44 -3.24 1.01
C SER A 533 3.85 -4.10 2.20
N ARG A 534 3.11 -4.07 3.32
CA ARG A 534 3.42 -4.84 4.53
C ARG A 534 3.06 -6.32 4.39
N ASP A 535 1.84 -6.64 3.94
CA ASP A 535 1.28 -7.99 4.13
C ASP A 535 1.31 -8.86 2.87
N TRP A 536 1.32 -8.27 1.66
CA TRP A 536 1.21 -9.01 0.39
C TRP A 536 2.60 -9.35 -0.16
N ARG A 537 3.31 -10.24 0.55
CA ARG A 537 4.72 -10.58 0.32
C ARG A 537 4.95 -12.07 0.13
N ARG A 538 6.00 -12.45 -0.60
CA ARG A 538 6.52 -13.83 -0.70
C ARG A 538 7.91 -13.89 -0.09
N ASP A 539 8.16 -14.80 0.84
CA ASP A 539 9.43 -14.92 1.59
C ASP A 539 9.88 -13.62 2.29
N GLY A 540 8.90 -12.79 2.68
CA GLY A 540 9.12 -11.45 3.23
C GLY A 540 9.55 -10.39 2.20
N ALA A 541 9.64 -10.72 0.92
CA ALA A 541 9.92 -9.78 -0.16
C ALA A 541 8.62 -9.28 -0.82
N LEU A 542 8.63 -8.02 -1.27
CA LEU A 542 7.61 -7.43 -2.13
C LEU A 542 7.42 -8.28 -3.39
N VAL A 543 6.16 -8.45 -3.79
CA VAL A 543 5.75 -9.06 -5.06
C VAL A 543 5.12 -7.96 -5.92
N PRO A 544 5.36 -7.93 -7.25
CA PRO A 544 4.77 -6.92 -8.11
C PRO A 544 3.23 -6.92 -8.07
N VAL A 545 2.65 -5.72 -8.10
CA VAL A 545 1.22 -5.46 -8.21
C VAL A 545 0.91 -4.83 -9.57
N ALA A 546 -0.02 -5.43 -10.32
CA ALA A 546 -0.58 -4.87 -11.55
C ALA A 546 -2.01 -4.41 -11.29
N ALA A 547 -2.28 -3.13 -11.50
CA ALA A 547 -3.49 -2.47 -11.02
C ALA A 547 -4.40 -2.04 -12.18
N THR A 548 -5.69 -2.40 -12.15
CA THR A 548 -6.70 -2.00 -13.16
C THR A 548 -7.71 -1.04 -12.55
N LEU A 549 -8.19 -0.06 -13.32
CA LEU A 549 -9.17 0.94 -12.88
C LEU A 549 -10.58 0.33 -12.78
N GLY A 550 -11.24 0.44 -11.61
CA GLY A 550 -12.65 0.13 -11.40
C GLY A 550 -13.56 1.37 -11.40
N ASN A 551 -14.86 1.21 -11.15
CA ASN A 551 -15.77 2.36 -11.12
C ASN A 551 -15.44 3.32 -9.98
N HIS A 552 -14.96 2.83 -8.84
CA HIS A 552 -14.65 3.70 -7.71
C HIS A 552 -13.37 4.52 -7.91
N GLU A 553 -12.41 4.06 -8.71
CA GLU A 553 -11.23 4.87 -9.08
C GLU A 553 -11.54 5.94 -10.14
N GLY A 554 -12.78 6.03 -10.62
CA GLY A 554 -13.26 7.09 -11.49
C GLY A 554 -14.40 7.89 -10.85
N ARG A 555 -14.47 9.19 -11.17
CA ARG A 555 -15.61 10.05 -10.83
C ARG A 555 -16.46 10.30 -12.07
N ASN A 556 -17.78 10.17 -11.98
CA ASN A 556 -18.65 10.42 -13.13
C ASN A 556 -18.57 11.86 -13.66
N ALA A 557 -18.96 12.09 -14.92
CA ALA A 557 -18.92 13.42 -15.55
C ALA A 557 -19.78 14.48 -14.83
N ALA A 558 -20.78 14.07 -14.05
CA ALA A 558 -21.60 14.98 -13.22
C ALA A 558 -20.89 15.42 -11.93
N GLY A 559 -19.77 14.79 -11.56
CA GLY A 559 -19.06 15.02 -10.31
C GLY A 559 -19.80 14.53 -9.06
N THR A 560 -20.86 13.74 -9.19
CA THR A 560 -21.78 13.38 -8.08
C THR A 560 -21.45 12.06 -7.37
N GLY A 561 -20.56 11.25 -7.94
CA GLY A 561 -20.14 9.96 -7.38
C GLY A 561 -19.25 9.19 -8.35
N ASN A 562 -19.10 7.88 -8.11
CA ASN A 562 -18.30 6.97 -8.92
C ASN A 562 -18.69 6.91 -10.41
N ALA A 563 -17.74 6.50 -11.26
CA ALA A 563 -17.88 6.41 -12.71
C ALA A 563 -18.54 5.09 -13.14
N LEU A 564 -19.85 4.97 -12.91
CA LEU A 564 -20.60 3.73 -13.14
C LEU A 564 -20.66 3.23 -14.59
N MET A 565 -20.68 4.12 -15.60
CA MET A 565 -20.72 3.78 -17.02
C MET A 565 -20.47 5.00 -17.91
N GLY A 566 -20.25 4.76 -19.20
CA GLY A 566 -20.25 5.79 -20.26
C GLY A 566 -18.85 6.13 -20.78
N GLY A 567 -17.79 5.84 -20.01
CA GLY A 567 -16.43 6.20 -20.39
C GLY A 567 -16.19 7.71 -20.46
N ASP A 568 -16.96 8.48 -19.70
CA ASP A 568 -16.89 9.94 -19.59
C ASP A 568 -16.42 10.40 -18.19
N GLY A 569 -16.13 9.45 -17.30
CA GLY A 569 -15.60 9.72 -15.97
C GLY A 569 -14.17 10.28 -15.99
N THR A 570 -13.80 11.00 -14.93
CA THR A 570 -12.44 11.47 -14.70
C THR A 570 -11.75 10.52 -13.72
N PRO A 571 -10.54 10.01 -14.00
CA PRO A 571 -9.84 9.12 -13.07
C PRO A 571 -9.37 9.84 -11.80
N GLY A 572 -9.35 9.11 -10.69
CA GLY A 572 -8.97 9.56 -9.35
C GLY A 572 -7.46 9.53 -9.09
N MET A 573 -7.10 9.48 -7.80
CA MET A 573 -5.70 9.51 -7.33
C MET A 573 -4.83 8.36 -7.85
N MET A 574 -5.45 7.24 -8.24
CA MET A 574 -4.78 6.04 -8.74
C MET A 574 -3.73 6.34 -9.82
N VAL A 575 -4.01 7.29 -10.72
CA VAL A 575 -3.11 7.64 -11.85
C VAL A 575 -1.80 8.29 -11.40
N ASP A 576 -1.80 8.91 -10.23
CA ASP A 576 -0.61 9.47 -9.60
C ASP A 576 0.04 8.49 -8.63
N ILE A 577 -0.67 7.47 -8.15
CA ILE A 577 -0.07 6.44 -7.27
C ILE A 577 0.69 5.41 -8.12
N PHE A 578 0.01 4.75 -9.06
CA PHE A 578 0.58 3.71 -9.92
C PHE A 578 1.26 4.30 -11.16
N SER A 579 2.14 3.51 -11.78
CA SER A 579 2.91 3.84 -12.98
C SER A 579 2.60 2.88 -14.13
N LEU A 580 2.35 1.59 -13.86
CA LEU A 580 1.92 0.65 -14.90
C LEU A 580 0.56 1.07 -15.46
N GLY A 581 0.54 1.47 -16.74
CA GLY A 581 -0.65 1.94 -17.42
C GLY A 581 -0.99 3.43 -17.20
N PHE A 582 -0.25 4.15 -16.36
CA PHE A 582 -0.57 5.53 -15.95
C PHE A 582 0.57 6.54 -16.12
N ASP A 583 1.83 6.08 -16.19
CA ASP A 583 2.99 6.94 -16.43
C ASP A 583 2.88 7.66 -17.80
N PRO A 584 2.82 9.00 -17.87
CA PRO A 584 2.67 9.75 -19.13
C PRO A 584 3.79 9.54 -20.15
N GLU A 585 4.95 9.01 -19.76
CA GLU A 585 6.08 8.68 -20.64
C GLU A 585 6.13 7.19 -21.05
N GLY A 586 5.23 6.38 -20.48
CA GLY A 586 5.09 4.96 -20.78
C GLY A 586 4.64 4.70 -22.22
N ARG A 587 5.07 3.57 -22.80
CA ARG A 587 4.98 3.33 -24.25
C ARG A 587 3.88 2.38 -24.72
N ASP A 588 3.10 1.78 -23.81
CA ASP A 588 2.11 0.76 -24.19
C ASP A 588 0.88 0.70 -23.26
N TYR A 589 0.11 1.78 -23.30
CA TYR A 589 -1.22 1.88 -22.68
C TYR A 589 -2.12 2.77 -23.54
N VAL A 590 -3.44 2.66 -23.34
CA VAL A 590 -4.43 3.58 -23.90
C VAL A 590 -5.05 4.41 -22.78
N ASN A 591 -5.16 5.72 -23.01
CA ASN A 591 -5.91 6.67 -22.18
C ASN A 591 -5.70 6.53 -20.66
N ARG A 592 -4.44 6.28 -20.25
CA ARG A 592 -4.00 6.10 -18.86
C ARG A 592 -4.87 5.12 -18.04
N SER A 593 -5.08 3.90 -18.53
CA SER A 593 -5.95 2.93 -17.83
C SER A 593 -5.78 1.47 -18.26
N ALA A 594 -5.48 1.21 -19.53
CA ALA A 594 -5.21 -0.14 -20.05
C ALA A 594 -3.70 -0.49 -20.02
N TRP A 595 -3.30 -1.77 -19.95
CA TRP A 595 -1.87 -2.15 -19.99
C TRP A 595 -1.65 -3.58 -20.50
N ALA A 596 -0.42 -3.93 -20.90
CA ALA A 596 -0.08 -5.28 -21.34
C ALA A 596 1.26 -5.76 -20.77
N ILE A 597 1.29 -6.96 -20.19
CA ILE A 597 2.49 -7.58 -19.59
C ILE A 597 2.60 -9.08 -19.96
N SER A 598 3.80 -9.64 -19.89
CA SER A 598 4.04 -11.06 -20.13
C SER A 598 5.16 -11.60 -19.25
N ILE A 599 4.94 -12.75 -18.59
CA ILE A 599 5.94 -13.40 -17.73
C ILE A 599 6.68 -14.44 -18.55
N GLY A 600 7.85 -14.07 -19.07
CA GLY A 600 8.64 -14.88 -20.00
C GLY A 600 7.84 -15.31 -21.23
N ARG A 601 7.68 -16.63 -21.40
CA ARG A 601 6.81 -17.24 -22.44
C ARG A 601 5.64 -18.01 -21.86
N GLU A 602 5.45 -17.98 -20.53
CA GLU A 602 4.43 -18.79 -19.88
C GLU A 602 3.07 -18.11 -20.07
N VAL A 603 2.89 -16.94 -19.49
CA VAL A 603 1.59 -16.26 -19.43
C VAL A 603 1.67 -14.79 -19.86
N GLY A 604 0.65 -14.35 -20.58
CA GLY A 604 0.39 -12.96 -20.94
C GLY A 604 -0.91 -12.44 -20.33
N PHE A 605 -0.93 -11.15 -20.01
CA PHE A 605 -2.10 -10.43 -19.50
C PHE A 605 -2.26 -9.11 -20.26
N VAL A 606 -3.47 -8.82 -20.72
CA VAL A 606 -3.85 -7.50 -21.25
C VAL A 606 -5.01 -6.96 -20.40
N SER A 607 -4.82 -5.81 -19.79
CA SER A 607 -5.82 -5.12 -18.99
C SER A 607 -6.56 -4.07 -19.82
N ILE A 608 -7.85 -3.93 -19.60
CA ILE A 608 -8.76 -2.96 -20.22
C ILE A 608 -9.50 -2.16 -19.15
N GLU A 609 -9.83 -0.91 -19.47
CA GLU A 609 -10.69 -0.05 -18.65
C GLU A 609 -12.15 -0.32 -19.02
N THR A 610 -12.96 -0.79 -18.07
CA THR A 610 -14.29 -1.36 -18.34
C THR A 610 -15.42 -0.34 -18.49
N HIS A 611 -15.16 0.77 -19.18
CA HIS A 611 -16.14 1.79 -19.57
C HIS A 611 -16.54 2.77 -18.44
N HIS A 612 -15.62 3.06 -17.52
CA HIS A 612 -15.78 4.02 -16.43
C HIS A 612 -15.28 5.40 -16.86
N THR A 613 -13.99 5.50 -17.22
CA THR A 613 -13.30 6.77 -17.54
C THR A 613 -12.90 6.89 -19.02
N VAL A 614 -12.99 5.80 -19.78
CA VAL A 614 -12.63 5.72 -21.19
C VAL A 614 -13.73 4.96 -21.96
N PRO A 615 -14.14 5.39 -23.16
CA PRO A 615 -15.08 4.62 -23.96
C PRO A 615 -14.47 3.27 -24.34
N LEU A 616 -15.09 2.15 -23.95
CA LEU A 616 -14.51 0.82 -24.15
C LEU A 616 -14.26 0.52 -25.64
N ALA A 617 -15.13 0.99 -26.53
CA ALA A 617 -14.94 0.90 -27.98
C ALA A 617 -13.68 1.63 -28.49
N SER A 618 -13.16 2.63 -27.78
CA SER A 618 -11.90 3.31 -28.14
C SER A 618 -10.64 2.48 -27.82
N GLN A 619 -10.77 1.41 -27.03
CA GLN A 619 -9.68 0.49 -26.69
C GLN A 619 -9.63 -0.74 -27.62
N ALA A 620 -10.65 -0.95 -28.46
CA ALA A 620 -10.83 -2.16 -29.26
C ALA A 620 -9.65 -2.45 -30.21
N ASP A 621 -9.24 -1.48 -31.03
CA ASP A 621 -8.13 -1.64 -31.98
C ASP A 621 -6.79 -1.88 -31.26
N TRP A 622 -6.57 -1.23 -30.12
CA TRP A 622 -5.37 -1.45 -29.31
C TRP A 622 -5.37 -2.85 -28.69
N LEU A 623 -6.49 -3.30 -28.11
CA LEU A 623 -6.62 -4.66 -27.57
C LEU A 623 -6.34 -5.71 -28.66
N ALA A 624 -6.95 -5.57 -29.83
CA ALA A 624 -6.71 -6.45 -30.96
C ALA A 624 -5.22 -6.50 -31.34
N ALA A 625 -4.55 -5.35 -31.39
CA ALA A 625 -3.12 -5.26 -31.67
C ALA A 625 -2.24 -5.87 -30.56
N ARG A 626 -2.59 -5.70 -29.27
CA ARG A 626 -1.86 -6.29 -28.14
C ARG A 626 -2.01 -7.81 -28.10
N LEU A 627 -3.23 -8.33 -28.28
CA LEU A 627 -3.47 -9.78 -28.33
C LEU A 627 -2.77 -10.41 -29.53
N ALA A 628 -2.79 -9.78 -30.72
CA ALA A 628 -2.06 -10.22 -31.90
C ALA A 628 -0.53 -10.26 -31.69
N GLU A 629 0.04 -9.27 -30.99
CA GLU A 629 1.47 -9.26 -30.66
C GLU A 629 1.83 -10.34 -29.62
N MET A 630 0.97 -10.54 -28.62
CA MET A 630 1.24 -11.38 -27.46
C MET A 630 1.00 -12.88 -27.71
N ALA A 631 -0.06 -13.24 -28.44
CA ALA A 631 -0.46 -14.61 -28.74
C ALA A 631 0.67 -15.53 -29.26
N PRO A 632 1.53 -15.13 -30.23
CA PRO A 632 2.63 -15.98 -30.69
C PRO A 632 3.81 -16.12 -29.69
N ARG A 633 3.81 -15.36 -28.59
CA ARG A 633 4.91 -15.28 -27.61
C ARG A 633 4.66 -16.13 -26.36
N VAL A 634 3.40 -16.23 -25.92
CA VAL A 634 2.98 -16.86 -24.65
C VAL A 634 2.22 -18.19 -24.86
N ARG A 635 2.11 -19.04 -23.83
CA ARG A 635 1.27 -20.27 -23.85
C ARG A 635 -0.13 -20.06 -23.30
N HIS A 636 -0.26 -19.16 -22.34
CA HIS A 636 -1.53 -18.75 -21.74
C HIS A 636 -1.76 -17.27 -21.99
N LEU A 637 -2.96 -16.93 -22.43
CA LEU A 637 -3.40 -15.55 -22.62
C LEU A 637 -4.56 -15.26 -21.66
N ASN A 638 -4.64 -14.03 -21.17
CA ASN A 638 -5.67 -13.57 -20.26
C ASN A 638 -6.02 -12.12 -20.58
N VAL A 639 -7.28 -11.76 -20.36
CA VAL A 639 -7.71 -10.35 -20.34
C VAL A 639 -8.22 -10.02 -18.94
N VAL A 640 -7.92 -8.82 -18.46
CA VAL A 640 -8.31 -8.33 -17.14
C VAL A 640 -9.16 -7.07 -17.30
N GLY A 641 -10.27 -6.97 -16.59
CA GLY A 641 -11.06 -5.76 -16.47
C GLY A 641 -11.67 -5.68 -15.07
N HIS A 642 -12.44 -4.63 -14.80
CA HIS A 642 -13.21 -4.55 -13.56
C HIS A 642 -14.63 -5.09 -13.75
N SER A 643 -15.43 -4.52 -14.66
CA SER A 643 -16.82 -4.97 -14.87
C SER A 643 -16.94 -6.28 -15.67
N PRO A 644 -17.82 -7.22 -15.27
CA PRO A 644 -18.07 -8.46 -16.02
C PRO A 644 -18.81 -8.25 -17.35
N ALA A 645 -18.67 -9.21 -18.27
CA ALA A 645 -19.49 -9.35 -19.47
C ALA A 645 -20.90 -9.88 -19.14
N LEU A 646 -20.92 -10.81 -18.17
CA LEU A 646 -22.07 -11.62 -17.76
C LEU A 646 -22.27 -11.43 -16.27
N TYR A 647 -23.34 -10.73 -15.89
CA TYR A 647 -23.71 -10.52 -14.50
C TYR A 647 -24.52 -11.71 -13.97
N GLY A 648 -24.44 -11.96 -12.66
CA GLY A 648 -25.14 -13.05 -11.97
C GLY A 648 -26.41 -12.64 -11.22
N TYR A 649 -26.82 -11.37 -11.27
CA TYR A 649 -27.91 -10.87 -10.42
C TYR A 649 -28.69 -9.63 -10.94
N TRP A 650 -28.19 -8.93 -11.96
CA TRP A 650 -28.60 -7.55 -12.26
C TRP A 650 -29.13 -7.38 -13.69
N SER A 651 -30.35 -7.86 -13.92
CA SER A 651 -31.04 -7.86 -15.23
C SER A 651 -31.19 -6.50 -15.93
N ALA A 652 -31.12 -5.39 -15.17
CA ALA A 652 -31.13 -4.04 -15.73
C ALA A 652 -29.82 -3.67 -16.46
N TRP A 653 -28.70 -4.32 -16.13
CA TRP A 653 -27.36 -4.03 -16.66
C TRP A 653 -26.97 -4.99 -17.79
N GLU A 654 -27.56 -6.19 -17.79
CA GLU A 654 -27.44 -7.18 -18.87
C GLU A 654 -28.05 -6.72 -20.20
N THR A 655 -29.06 -5.84 -20.14
CA THR A 655 -29.95 -5.50 -21.27
C THR A 655 -30.10 -3.99 -21.58
N SER A 656 -29.39 -3.11 -20.87
CA SER A 656 -29.27 -1.68 -21.21
C SER A 656 -28.00 -1.41 -22.04
N ASP A 657 -27.85 -0.20 -22.58
CA ASP A 657 -26.64 0.24 -23.31
C ASP A 657 -25.43 0.50 -22.39
N GLY A 658 -25.36 -0.25 -21.29
CA GLY A 658 -24.31 -0.16 -20.27
C GLY A 658 -23.08 -1.03 -20.58
N GLN A 659 -22.18 -1.08 -19.61
CA GLN A 659 -20.83 -1.63 -19.75
C GLN A 659 -20.81 -3.08 -20.24
N ALA A 660 -21.70 -3.94 -19.72
CA ALA A 660 -21.83 -5.33 -20.14
C ALA A 660 -22.11 -5.46 -21.64
N ARG A 661 -23.11 -4.72 -22.18
CA ARG A 661 -23.42 -4.73 -23.62
C ARG A 661 -22.22 -4.28 -24.44
N THR A 662 -21.58 -3.18 -24.06
CA THR A 662 -20.43 -2.65 -24.81
C THR A 662 -19.28 -3.66 -24.81
N LEU A 663 -19.00 -4.32 -23.69
CA LEU A 663 -17.97 -5.35 -23.58
C LEU A 663 -18.32 -6.61 -24.42
N LYS A 664 -19.56 -7.11 -24.32
CA LYS A 664 -20.07 -8.23 -25.13
C LYS A 664 -20.01 -7.95 -26.63
N SER A 665 -20.44 -6.78 -27.07
CA SER A 665 -20.53 -6.44 -28.51
C SER A 665 -19.21 -5.98 -29.14
N THR A 666 -18.25 -5.48 -28.35
CA THR A 666 -17.06 -4.80 -28.88
C THR A 666 -15.75 -5.49 -28.52
N ILE A 667 -15.62 -6.02 -27.30
CA ILE A 667 -14.37 -6.58 -26.77
C ILE A 667 -14.37 -8.10 -26.81
N TRP A 668 -15.49 -8.72 -26.45
CA TRP A 668 -15.60 -10.16 -26.41
C TRP A 668 -15.29 -10.86 -27.76
N PRO A 669 -15.76 -10.37 -28.93
CA PRO A 669 -15.41 -10.98 -30.21
C PRO A 669 -13.90 -10.94 -30.51
N ILE A 670 -13.21 -9.86 -30.09
CA ILE A 670 -11.76 -9.70 -30.24
C ILE A 670 -11.01 -10.73 -29.38
N MET A 671 -11.54 -11.06 -28.20
CA MET A 671 -10.99 -12.12 -27.36
C MET A 671 -11.23 -13.52 -27.93
N GLU A 672 -12.36 -13.74 -28.62
CA GLU A 672 -12.75 -15.05 -29.17
C GLU A 672 -11.81 -15.54 -30.27
N ASP A 673 -11.25 -14.63 -31.08
CA ASP A 673 -10.18 -14.92 -32.04
C ASP A 673 -8.95 -15.61 -31.40
N TYR A 674 -8.79 -15.50 -30.08
CA TYR A 674 -7.69 -16.09 -29.30
C TYR A 674 -8.16 -17.12 -28.26
N ALA A 675 -9.41 -17.60 -28.31
CA ALA A 675 -10.01 -18.44 -27.27
C ALA A 675 -9.22 -19.72 -26.91
N GLY A 676 -8.50 -20.32 -27.87
CA GLY A 676 -7.66 -21.50 -27.64
C GLY A 676 -6.42 -21.24 -26.75
N LEU A 677 -5.96 -19.99 -26.67
CA LEU A 677 -4.91 -19.56 -25.72
C LEU A 677 -5.51 -18.93 -24.45
N MET A 678 -6.73 -18.39 -24.54
CA MET A 678 -7.40 -17.66 -23.46
C MET A 678 -7.74 -18.60 -22.29
N ARG A 679 -7.27 -18.28 -21.09
CA ARG A 679 -7.59 -19.03 -19.84
C ARG A 679 -8.71 -18.37 -19.04
N GLY A 680 -8.79 -17.04 -19.06
CA GLY A 680 -9.92 -16.30 -18.51
C GLY A 680 -9.99 -14.83 -18.93
N TYR A 681 -11.21 -14.29 -18.91
CA TYR A 681 -11.48 -12.88 -18.67
C TYR A 681 -11.69 -12.69 -17.17
N TRP A 682 -10.80 -11.96 -16.51
CA TRP A 682 -10.80 -11.76 -15.06
C TRP A 682 -11.49 -10.43 -14.72
N CYS A 683 -12.49 -10.46 -13.83
CA CYS A 683 -13.32 -9.31 -13.48
C CYS A 683 -13.65 -9.26 -11.97
N GLY A 684 -14.07 -8.10 -11.48
CA GLY A 684 -14.52 -7.83 -10.11
C GLY A 684 -15.96 -7.35 -10.10
N HIS A 685 -16.23 -6.24 -9.39
CA HIS A 685 -17.45 -5.41 -9.44
C HIS A 685 -18.74 -6.04 -8.87
N GLU A 686 -18.99 -7.33 -9.10
CA GLU A 686 -20.24 -7.97 -8.65
C GLU A 686 -20.35 -8.15 -7.13
N HIS A 687 -19.25 -7.90 -6.39
CA HIS A 687 -19.13 -8.21 -4.97
C HIS A 687 -19.49 -9.67 -4.65
N ARG A 688 -19.16 -10.58 -5.57
CA ARG A 688 -19.47 -12.02 -5.54
C ARG A 688 -18.39 -12.77 -6.30
N ILE A 689 -18.13 -14.01 -5.90
CA ILE A 689 -17.46 -14.95 -6.80
C ILE A 689 -18.32 -15.04 -8.08
N SER A 690 -17.73 -15.17 -9.26
CA SER A 690 -18.49 -15.67 -10.42
C SER A 690 -17.59 -16.46 -11.35
N MET A 691 -18.15 -17.46 -12.04
CA MET A 691 -17.42 -18.28 -13.00
C MET A 691 -18.38 -18.77 -14.08
N THR A 692 -17.98 -18.71 -15.34
CA THR A 692 -18.76 -19.29 -16.44
C THR A 692 -18.25 -20.65 -16.90
N ALA A 693 -19.02 -21.33 -17.75
CA ALA A 693 -18.44 -22.28 -18.69
C ALA A 693 -17.51 -21.55 -19.69
N ARG A 694 -16.82 -22.29 -20.57
CA ARG A 694 -16.22 -21.66 -21.77
C ARG A 694 -17.37 -21.30 -22.74
N LEU A 695 -17.64 -20.01 -22.88
CA LEU A 695 -18.78 -19.48 -23.63
C LEU A 695 -18.30 -18.76 -24.89
N ARG A 696 -19.04 -18.95 -25.99
CA ARG A 696 -18.88 -18.22 -27.24
C ARG A 696 -20.18 -17.50 -27.58
N MET A 697 -20.10 -16.27 -28.08
CA MET A 697 -21.25 -15.49 -28.51
C MET A 697 -21.71 -15.97 -29.89
N ASP A 698 -23.00 -16.26 -30.01
CA ASP A 698 -23.65 -16.64 -31.26
C ASP A 698 -24.32 -15.41 -31.89
N TRP A 699 -23.48 -14.43 -32.25
CA TRP A 699 -23.93 -13.11 -32.71
C TRP A 699 -24.59 -13.16 -34.09
N ASP A 700 -25.79 -12.60 -34.19
CA ASP A 700 -26.56 -12.51 -35.43
C ASP A 700 -26.85 -11.05 -35.77
N ALA A 701 -26.20 -10.56 -36.83
CA ALA A 701 -26.36 -9.17 -37.28
C ALA A 701 -27.79 -8.84 -37.77
N GLY A 702 -28.66 -9.84 -37.96
CA GLY A 702 -30.07 -9.64 -38.27
C GLY A 702 -30.97 -9.42 -37.04
N LEU A 703 -30.44 -9.58 -35.82
CA LEU A 703 -31.19 -9.44 -34.57
C LEU A 703 -30.88 -8.12 -33.81
N PRO A 704 -31.80 -7.64 -32.96
CA PRO A 704 -31.51 -6.56 -32.02
C PRO A 704 -30.38 -6.93 -31.06
N ALA A 705 -29.56 -5.94 -30.67
CA ALA A 705 -28.47 -6.14 -29.71
C ALA A 705 -28.94 -6.77 -28.38
N THR A 706 -30.11 -6.34 -27.87
CA THR A 706 -30.78 -6.93 -26.69
C THR A 706 -31.07 -8.43 -26.81
N THR A 707 -31.19 -8.95 -28.03
CA THR A 707 -31.40 -10.39 -28.29
C THR A 707 -30.07 -11.11 -28.43
N ASN A 708 -29.09 -10.52 -29.12
CA ASN A 708 -27.73 -11.07 -29.21
C ASN A 708 -27.02 -11.12 -27.84
N ASP A 709 -27.30 -10.17 -26.94
CA ASP A 709 -26.82 -10.15 -25.56
C ASP A 709 -27.08 -11.45 -24.78
N LEU A 710 -28.07 -12.24 -25.22
CA LEU A 710 -28.52 -13.50 -24.63
C LEU A 710 -28.13 -14.72 -25.49
N ARG A 711 -27.57 -14.53 -26.69
CA ARG A 711 -27.18 -15.62 -27.60
C ARG A 711 -25.77 -16.12 -27.26
N TRP A 712 -25.72 -17.05 -26.33
CA TRP A 712 -24.50 -17.71 -25.89
C TRP A 712 -24.59 -19.22 -26.16
N ILE A 713 -23.46 -19.80 -26.53
CA ILE A 713 -23.29 -21.26 -26.59
C ILE A 713 -22.08 -21.67 -25.74
N THR A 714 -22.16 -22.84 -25.13
CA THR A 714 -20.99 -23.46 -24.50
C THR A 714 -20.10 -24.05 -25.59
N ASP A 715 -18.86 -23.60 -25.66
CA ASP A 715 -17.85 -24.07 -26.62
C ASP A 715 -16.54 -24.36 -25.85
N PRO A 716 -16.28 -25.63 -25.50
CA PRO A 716 -15.09 -26.00 -24.73
C PRO A 716 -13.75 -25.67 -25.41
N THR A 717 -13.76 -25.41 -26.72
CA THR A 717 -12.56 -25.23 -27.56
C THR A 717 -12.39 -23.82 -28.10
N GLY A 718 -13.49 -23.13 -28.41
CA GLY A 718 -13.54 -21.78 -28.98
C GLY A 718 -14.22 -20.75 -28.07
N GLY A 719 -14.59 -21.13 -26.85
CA GLY A 719 -15.20 -20.24 -25.86
C GLY A 719 -14.23 -19.77 -24.77
N ILE A 720 -14.57 -18.64 -24.15
CA ILE A 720 -13.81 -17.99 -23.07
C ILE A 720 -14.53 -18.20 -21.75
N ARG A 721 -13.78 -18.34 -20.67
CA ARG A 721 -14.31 -18.35 -19.30
C ARG A 721 -14.21 -16.95 -18.69
N GLN A 722 -15.30 -16.41 -18.14
CA GLN A 722 -15.25 -15.29 -17.22
C GLN A 722 -14.96 -15.80 -15.80
N LEU A 723 -14.11 -15.08 -15.07
CA LEU A 723 -13.66 -15.37 -13.71
C LEU A 723 -13.82 -14.11 -12.86
N GLY A 724 -14.94 -14.02 -12.15
CA GLY A 724 -15.20 -13.02 -11.13
C GLY A 724 -14.41 -13.31 -9.87
N SER A 725 -13.38 -12.52 -9.58
CA SER A 725 -12.89 -12.33 -8.22
C SER A 725 -13.97 -11.59 -7.44
N GLY A 726 -14.52 -12.22 -6.40
CA GLY A 726 -15.38 -11.47 -5.50
C GLY A 726 -14.55 -10.54 -4.63
N MET A 727 -15.26 -9.71 -3.88
CA MET A 727 -14.63 -8.67 -3.07
C MET A 727 -13.67 -9.26 -2.02
N ILE A 728 -12.51 -8.65 -1.77
CA ILE A 728 -11.69 -8.99 -0.59
C ILE A 728 -12.08 -8.16 0.64
N GLY A 729 -12.88 -7.10 0.47
CA GLY A 729 -13.37 -6.28 1.58
C GLY A 729 -14.69 -5.55 1.35
N GLY A 730 -15.19 -5.46 0.11
CA GLY A 730 -16.39 -4.71 -0.27
C GLY A 730 -17.66 -5.00 0.52
N THR A 731 -18.69 -4.20 0.29
CA THR A 731 -19.98 -4.41 0.96
C THR A 731 -20.65 -5.67 0.39
N THR A 732 -20.88 -6.67 1.25
CA THR A 732 -21.63 -7.86 0.87
C THR A 732 -23.06 -7.46 0.50
N ASN A 733 -23.35 -7.44 -0.79
CA ASN A 733 -24.72 -7.32 -1.30
C ASN A 733 -25.50 -8.54 -0.86
N ALA A 734 -26.18 -8.43 0.28
CA ALA A 734 -26.83 -9.54 0.98
C ALA A 734 -27.63 -10.41 0.01
N LEU A 735 -27.14 -11.63 -0.21
CA LEU A 735 -27.83 -12.64 -1.00
C LEU A 735 -29.21 -12.82 -0.39
N THR A 736 -30.25 -12.52 -1.16
CA THR A 736 -31.62 -12.53 -0.65
C THR A 736 -31.96 -13.95 -0.16
N PRO A 737 -32.37 -14.14 1.11
CA PRO A 737 -32.71 -15.46 1.62
C PRO A 737 -33.75 -16.15 0.73
N GLY A 738 -33.44 -17.36 0.25
CA GLY A 738 -34.21 -18.10 -0.75
C GLY A 738 -33.55 -18.24 -2.13
N LEU A 739 -32.41 -17.59 -2.39
CA LEU A 739 -31.57 -17.92 -3.56
C LEU A 739 -30.74 -19.20 -3.36
N TYR A 740 -30.34 -19.48 -2.12
CA TYR A 740 -29.53 -20.66 -1.75
C TYR A 740 -30.23 -22.01 -2.03
N ASP A 741 -31.56 -22.07 -1.88
CA ASP A 741 -32.35 -23.30 -2.02
C ASP A 741 -32.71 -23.61 -3.49
N GLN A 742 -32.30 -22.77 -4.43
CA GLN A 742 -32.58 -23.00 -5.85
C GLN A 742 -31.60 -24.01 -6.44
N VAL A 743 -32.13 -24.87 -7.32
CA VAL A 743 -31.35 -25.80 -8.14
C VAL A 743 -31.49 -25.49 -9.63
N SER A 744 -30.49 -25.84 -10.43
CA SER A 744 -30.50 -25.75 -11.90
C SER A 744 -31.62 -26.61 -12.49
N GLY A 745 -32.35 -26.05 -13.46
CA GLY A 745 -33.33 -26.80 -14.24
C GLY A 745 -32.73 -27.83 -15.22
N VAL A 746 -31.42 -27.77 -15.46
CA VAL A 746 -30.71 -28.59 -16.45
C VAL A 746 -30.09 -29.85 -15.84
N ASP A 747 -29.47 -29.73 -14.66
CA ASP A 747 -28.71 -30.83 -14.02
C ASP A 747 -29.07 -31.09 -12.53
N GLY A 748 -29.90 -30.24 -11.92
CA GLY A 748 -30.32 -30.39 -10.52
C GLY A 748 -29.29 -29.97 -9.47
N SER A 749 -28.17 -29.32 -9.85
CA SER A 749 -27.20 -28.77 -8.89
C SER A 749 -27.71 -27.49 -8.19
N PRO A 750 -27.38 -27.21 -6.90
CA PRO A 750 -27.67 -25.91 -6.22
C PRO A 750 -27.08 -24.73 -7.02
N LYS A 751 -27.51 -23.46 -6.98
CA LYS A 751 -27.15 -22.41 -8.01
C LYS A 751 -25.98 -21.41 -7.75
N PHE A 752 -24.80 -21.52 -8.43
CA PHE A 752 -23.69 -20.53 -8.45
C PHE A 752 -22.51 -20.81 -9.47
N LEU A 753 -22.76 -20.72 -10.78
CA LEU A 753 -21.85 -20.83 -11.95
C LEU A 753 -22.70 -20.24 -13.08
N ALA A 754 -22.23 -19.24 -13.78
CA ALA A 754 -22.94 -18.66 -14.90
C ALA A 754 -22.77 -19.53 -16.17
N ILE A 755 -23.61 -20.56 -16.33
CA ILE A 755 -23.73 -21.30 -17.59
C ILE A 755 -24.91 -20.73 -18.37
N ALA A 756 -24.63 -19.88 -19.36
CA ALA A 756 -25.66 -19.42 -20.28
C ALA A 756 -26.07 -20.58 -21.23
N GLY A 757 -27.26 -21.14 -20.99
CA GLY A 757 -27.88 -22.19 -21.80
C GLY A 757 -29.01 -21.65 -22.69
N HIS A 758 -28.98 -21.98 -23.98
CA HIS A 758 -29.96 -21.50 -24.97
C HIS A 758 -31.20 -22.43 -25.07
N ASP A 759 -32.27 -22.12 -24.34
CA ASP A 759 -33.65 -22.52 -24.70
C ASP A 759 -34.76 -21.52 -24.30
N GLY A 760 -34.37 -20.29 -23.89
CA GLY A 760 -35.09 -19.09 -24.35
C GLY A 760 -36.03 -18.36 -23.38
N THR A 761 -35.92 -18.51 -22.05
CA THR A 761 -36.65 -17.60 -21.12
C THR A 761 -35.96 -17.13 -19.83
N VAL A 762 -34.92 -17.79 -19.28
CA VAL A 762 -34.34 -17.40 -17.96
C VAL A 762 -32.82 -17.59 -17.91
N PHE A 763 -32.12 -16.66 -17.24
CA PHE A 763 -30.73 -16.83 -16.77
C PHE A 763 -30.69 -17.86 -15.63
N ASP A 764 -30.26 -19.10 -15.91
CA ASP A 764 -29.97 -20.09 -14.88
C ASP A 764 -28.47 -20.14 -14.57
N ALA A 765 -28.09 -19.73 -13.37
CA ALA A 765 -26.78 -20.05 -12.80
C ALA A 765 -26.83 -21.42 -12.08
N HIS A 766 -25.88 -22.35 -12.29
CA HIS A 766 -25.79 -23.71 -11.68
C HIS A 766 -24.61 -23.78 -10.68
N GLY A 767 -24.52 -24.55 -9.59
CA GLY A 767 -23.28 -24.72 -8.76
C GLY A 767 -23.03 -24.01 -7.39
N ALA A 768 -24.01 -23.69 -6.53
CA ALA A 768 -23.76 -23.11 -5.19
C ALA A 768 -23.02 -24.08 -4.25
N VAL A 769 -21.94 -23.58 -3.64
CA VAL A 769 -21.43 -24.15 -2.40
C VAL A 769 -22.44 -23.82 -1.29
N ASP A 770 -22.82 -24.82 -0.51
CA ASP A 770 -23.71 -24.65 0.64
C ASP A 770 -23.05 -23.74 1.70
N THR A 771 -23.54 -22.51 1.82
CA THR A 771 -23.10 -21.53 2.82
C THR A 771 -24.02 -21.47 4.04
N SER A 772 -24.75 -22.55 4.38
CA SER A 772 -25.60 -22.65 5.58
C SER A 772 -24.78 -22.73 6.89
N GLY A 773 -23.90 -21.75 7.11
CA GLY A 773 -22.93 -21.74 8.19
C GLY A 773 -21.96 -20.56 8.19
N ALA A 774 -22.39 -19.36 7.77
CA ALA A 774 -21.64 -18.10 7.93
C ALA A 774 -20.20 -18.08 7.36
N THR A 775 -19.93 -18.82 6.28
CA THR A 775 -18.68 -18.71 5.53
C THR A 775 -18.68 -17.42 4.72
N ASP A 776 -17.71 -16.56 5.02
CA ASP A 776 -17.60 -15.22 4.45
C ASP A 776 -17.36 -15.27 2.93
N LEU A 777 -18.06 -14.42 2.17
CA LEU A 777 -17.98 -14.40 0.70
C LEU A 777 -16.70 -13.73 0.16
N PHE A 778 -15.83 -13.22 1.05
CA PHE A 778 -14.58 -12.59 0.64
C PHE A 778 -13.61 -13.62 0.05
N ASN A 779 -12.98 -13.30 -1.08
CA ASN A 779 -12.15 -14.25 -1.82
C ASN A 779 -11.14 -13.60 -2.77
N MET A 780 -10.19 -14.40 -3.21
CA MET A 780 -9.24 -14.13 -4.30
C MET A 780 -9.13 -15.36 -5.21
N TRP A 781 -8.61 -15.20 -6.42
CA TRP A 781 -8.22 -16.33 -7.26
C TRP A 781 -6.71 -16.54 -7.24
N ILE A 782 -6.27 -17.79 -7.14
CA ILE A 782 -4.89 -18.21 -7.36
C ILE A 782 -4.83 -19.01 -8.66
N ALA A 783 -4.13 -18.47 -9.65
CA ALA A 783 -3.96 -19.06 -10.97
C ALA A 783 -2.53 -19.58 -11.16
N ASP A 784 -2.40 -20.85 -11.53
CA ASP A 784 -1.15 -21.55 -11.79
C ASP A 784 -1.03 -21.79 -13.32
N PHE A 785 0.07 -21.32 -13.93
CA PHE A 785 0.34 -21.39 -15.36
C PHE A 785 1.63 -22.14 -15.65
N SER A 786 1.58 -23.17 -16.51
CA SER A 786 2.72 -24.03 -16.82
C SER A 786 2.70 -24.53 -18.26
N ALA A 787 3.84 -25.05 -18.73
CA ALA A 787 4.00 -25.51 -20.11
C ALA A 787 2.98 -26.54 -20.62
N GLN A 788 2.25 -27.22 -19.72
CA GLN A 788 1.31 -28.31 -20.03
C GLN A 788 -0.06 -28.15 -19.36
N GLU A 789 -0.18 -27.31 -18.34
CA GLU A 789 -1.34 -27.25 -17.45
C GLU A 789 -1.64 -25.81 -17.04
N PHE A 790 -2.93 -25.49 -16.99
CA PHE A 790 -3.49 -24.33 -16.31
C PHE A 790 -4.38 -24.83 -15.17
N SER A 791 -4.24 -24.26 -13.98
CA SER A 791 -5.26 -24.41 -12.93
C SER A 791 -5.56 -23.09 -12.26
N ALA A 792 -6.77 -22.95 -11.72
CA ALA A 792 -7.16 -21.77 -10.96
C ALA A 792 -8.09 -22.14 -9.81
N ARG A 793 -7.83 -21.57 -8.64
CA ARG A 793 -8.50 -21.89 -7.37
C ARG A 793 -9.06 -20.62 -6.75
N CYS A 794 -10.36 -20.58 -6.49
CA CYS A 794 -10.98 -19.50 -5.73
C CYS A 794 -10.81 -19.79 -4.23
N ILE A 795 -10.11 -18.90 -3.52
CA ILE A 795 -9.71 -19.05 -2.12
C ILE A 795 -10.32 -17.92 -1.28
N GLY A 796 -11.07 -18.28 -0.25
CA GLY A 796 -11.64 -17.36 0.73
C GLY A 796 -10.83 -17.25 2.02
N ARG A 797 -11.45 -16.58 2.99
CA ARG A 797 -10.98 -16.49 4.38
C ARG A 797 -10.59 -17.86 4.94
N GLY A 798 -9.60 -17.88 5.83
CA GLY A 798 -9.06 -19.14 6.39
C GLY A 798 -8.43 -20.09 5.35
N SER A 799 -8.14 -19.63 4.13
CA SER A 799 -7.67 -20.44 2.99
C SER A 799 -8.66 -21.52 2.51
N HIS A 800 -9.96 -21.34 2.75
CA HIS A 800 -10.99 -22.26 2.22
C HIS A 800 -11.07 -22.16 0.69
N GLN A 801 -11.00 -23.30 -0.01
CA GLN A 801 -11.15 -23.34 -1.47
C GLN A 801 -12.60 -23.61 -1.86
N PHE A 802 -13.17 -22.78 -2.73
CA PHE A 802 -14.56 -22.89 -3.18
C PHE A 802 -14.69 -23.56 -4.55
N ILE A 803 -13.82 -23.18 -5.49
CA ILE A 803 -13.85 -23.59 -6.89
C ILE A 803 -12.43 -23.95 -7.31
N ILE A 804 -12.30 -25.03 -8.09
CA ILE A 804 -11.04 -25.48 -8.69
C ILE A 804 -11.29 -25.69 -10.20
N ILE A 805 -10.40 -25.16 -11.02
CA ILE A 805 -10.33 -25.32 -12.47
C ILE A 805 -9.01 -26.03 -12.77
N GLU A 806 -9.03 -27.04 -13.64
CA GLU A 806 -7.85 -27.73 -14.15
C GLU A 806 -8.03 -27.95 -15.66
N GLU A 807 -7.04 -27.56 -16.46
CA GLU A 807 -7.01 -27.71 -17.92
C GLU A 807 -5.62 -28.19 -18.38
N THR A 808 -5.55 -29.29 -19.12
CA THR A 808 -4.34 -29.76 -19.82
C THR A 808 -4.32 -29.19 -21.25
N LEU A 809 -3.14 -28.79 -21.74
CA LEU A 809 -2.93 -28.14 -23.04
C LEU A 809 -2.61 -29.11 -24.20
#